data_AF-A0A538R621-F1
#
_entry.id   AF-A0A538R621-F1
#
_cell.length_a   1.000
_cell.length_b   1.000
_cell.length_c   1.000
_cell.angle_alpha   90.00
_cell.angle_beta   90.00
_cell.angle_gamma   90.00
#
_symmetry.space_group_name_H-M   'P 1'
#
loop_
_entity.id
_entity.type
_entity.pdbx_description
1 polymer ?
#
loop_
_entity_poly.entity_id
_entity_poly.type
_entity_poly.pdbx_seq_one_letter_code
_entity_poly.pdbx_strand_id
1 'polypeptide(L)'
;MKGLQGADSLPTFLEGTLRGLTEQIGGGPLSPGHISIAGHSAGGYQGIHSALEGAGKLADAITDVTLMDSDYASVHYASTQNWMFKGSPGKTVRIIETPTQLHTPGKSYWKDYFDKSVLKGPAAKHGFTLEHAAEGEKRGQYMTVFQHTRLMKGGENHCDILILAYDKTHNELRDHHPLRDEVMDDSALSVAEGAAGNETYGKRDHGVLKDTPPATTAKPADPVVKASTTKDAHADAPPVQAPPKAAHDDHAHDAKPKHEVKAAAPVGEIQPTHDHAGHYDRLKGGVDSFGNATDSIRERQRSAGDDNHVFKNAFSIVTEGTTLYTSAESMQTAGTLPRGTKLHVAKVHEMPTPNRKKGMPEYMARAQIVTPEIGLEKNLWINFSNLGGKPEAGAVVPFGNELSDAKDKARADAIRAELPKECKPGQSKFKWRFGSNFLASFHGTALDSSLMSKVNALMNWAIANDMVVDDIVIGEGMRDPRHAHWMSVRFWIARGGMKMIDRSLFAKLKDGKDEDGNLWYKPGWTDDQIIANAEKLYAGGGTGKVAAEGYNFGDSRRAPMRLESGQGVSAHCSGHAVDVGIPWRDKNNPNSKAPDLWGWEEIYHQFGLTRPLHKDKGGDSKMQEHWHVEETGKQLNLAYEDEKPPG
;
A
#
# COMPACT_ATOMS: atom_id res chain seq x y z
N MET A 1 0.66 2.78 -8.85
CA MET A 1 0.44 4.22 -8.62
C MET A 1 -0.86 4.49 -7.83
N LYS A 2 -0.98 4.04 -6.57
CA LYS A 2 -2.22 4.29 -5.80
C LYS A 2 -2.32 5.70 -5.22
N GLY A 3 -1.21 6.31 -4.82
CA GLY A 3 -1.17 7.71 -4.35
C GLY A 3 -1.55 8.78 -5.40
N LEU A 4 -1.78 8.37 -6.66
CA LEU A 4 -2.30 9.21 -7.74
C LEU A 4 -3.80 8.98 -8.02
N GLN A 5 -4.51 8.20 -7.20
CA GLN A 5 -5.93 7.87 -7.37
C GLN A 5 -6.83 8.85 -6.59
N GLY A 6 -7.98 9.21 -7.18
CA GLY A 6 -8.94 10.16 -6.58
C GLY A 6 -8.81 11.59 -7.13
N ALA A 7 -9.73 12.47 -6.73
CA ALA A 7 -9.67 13.90 -7.05
C ALA A 7 -8.52 14.58 -6.27
N ASP A 8 -7.86 15.56 -6.90
CA ASP A 8 -6.70 16.31 -6.34
C ASP A 8 -5.53 15.44 -5.85
N SER A 9 -5.44 14.19 -6.33
CA SER A 9 -4.44 13.20 -5.92
C SER A 9 -3.01 13.62 -6.27
N LEU A 10 -2.78 14.08 -7.50
CA LEU A 10 -1.47 14.54 -7.96
C LEU A 10 -0.99 15.81 -7.24
N PRO A 11 -1.81 16.87 -7.08
CA PRO A 11 -1.48 18.00 -6.20
C PRO A 11 -1.11 17.57 -4.78
N THR A 12 -1.93 16.72 -4.16
CA THR A 12 -1.72 16.24 -2.78
C THR A 12 -0.43 15.43 -2.65
N PHE A 13 -0.15 14.56 -3.63
CA PHE A 13 1.07 13.76 -3.69
C PHE A 13 2.32 14.65 -3.82
N LEU A 14 2.30 15.61 -4.75
CA LEU A 14 3.43 16.52 -4.98
C LEU A 14 3.67 17.47 -3.81
N GLU A 15 2.63 18.01 -3.16
CA GLU A 15 2.79 18.84 -1.96
C GLU A 15 3.48 18.05 -0.83
N GLY A 16 3.04 16.81 -0.58
CA GLY A 16 3.65 15.93 0.41
C GLY A 16 5.12 15.61 0.09
N THR A 17 5.42 15.26 -1.15
CA THR A 17 6.79 14.94 -1.60
C THR A 17 7.71 16.15 -1.57
N LEU A 18 7.29 17.29 -2.13
CA LEU A 18 8.11 18.50 -2.20
C LEU A 18 8.36 19.14 -0.84
N ARG A 19 7.39 19.07 0.10
CA ARG A 19 7.63 19.49 1.49
C ARG A 19 8.72 18.65 2.15
N GLY A 20 8.64 17.32 2.04
CA GLY A 20 9.65 16.41 2.59
C GLY A 20 11.05 16.64 1.99
N LEU A 21 11.15 16.87 0.67
CA LEU A 21 12.43 17.25 0.06
C LEU A 21 12.92 18.63 0.53
N THR A 22 12.03 19.63 0.66
CA THR A 22 12.38 20.99 1.15
C THR A 22 13.02 20.92 2.54
N GLU A 23 12.44 20.11 3.44
CA GLU A 23 12.94 19.86 4.79
C GLU A 23 14.32 19.17 4.77
N GLN A 24 14.54 18.21 3.85
CA GLN A 24 15.81 17.49 3.71
C GLN A 24 16.95 18.34 3.13
N ILE A 25 16.66 19.21 2.14
CA ILE A 25 17.70 20.04 1.49
C ILE A 25 17.98 21.36 2.23
N GLY A 26 17.22 21.69 3.28
CA GLY A 26 17.39 22.92 4.05
C GLY A 26 17.09 24.21 3.27
N GLY A 27 16.20 24.13 2.27
CA GLY A 27 15.93 25.20 1.31
C GLY A 27 14.62 25.96 1.54
N GLY A 28 14.33 26.92 0.64
CA GLY A 28 13.00 27.51 0.52
C GLY A 28 12.00 26.54 -0.15
N PRO A 29 10.68 26.79 -0.05
CA PRO A 29 9.66 25.89 -0.58
C PRO A 29 9.86 25.52 -2.06
N LEU A 30 10.00 24.23 -2.34
CA LEU A 30 10.07 23.72 -3.71
C LEU A 30 8.69 23.78 -4.38
N SER A 31 8.68 24.09 -5.69
CA SER A 31 7.49 24.03 -6.55
C SER A 31 7.70 23.05 -7.70
N PRO A 32 6.65 22.36 -8.20
CA PRO A 32 6.77 21.49 -9.36
C PRO A 32 7.02 22.32 -10.62
N GLY A 33 8.17 22.13 -11.27
CA GLY A 33 8.46 22.72 -12.59
C GLY A 33 7.94 21.87 -13.73
N HIS A 34 8.43 20.63 -13.83
CA HIS A 34 8.00 19.63 -14.81
C HIS A 34 7.62 18.33 -14.09
N ILE A 35 6.53 17.70 -14.53
CA ILE A 35 5.98 16.46 -13.97
C ILE A 35 5.90 15.44 -15.10
N SER A 36 6.56 14.30 -14.89
CA SER A 36 6.49 13.12 -15.77
C SER A 36 5.73 12.01 -15.07
N ILE A 37 4.76 11.40 -15.76
CA ILE A 37 3.89 10.35 -15.21
C ILE A 37 4.07 9.06 -16.02
N ALA A 38 4.72 8.07 -15.44
CA ALA A 38 4.98 6.77 -16.07
C ALA A 38 4.25 5.64 -15.33
N GLY A 39 3.68 4.69 -16.08
CA GLY A 39 3.02 3.51 -15.51
C GLY A 39 3.21 2.23 -16.32
N HIS A 40 3.04 1.10 -15.65
CA HIS A 40 3.19 -0.25 -16.20
C HIS A 40 1.99 -1.13 -15.82
N SER A 41 1.35 -1.72 -16.85
CA SER A 41 0.24 -2.68 -16.75
C SER A 41 -0.91 -2.21 -15.80
N ALA A 42 -1.67 -3.15 -15.23
CA ALA A 42 -2.77 -2.90 -14.30
C ALA A 42 -2.34 -2.12 -13.02
N GLY A 43 -1.04 -2.07 -12.71
CA GLY A 43 -0.48 -1.23 -11.63
C GLY A 43 -0.61 0.28 -11.90
N GLY A 44 -0.87 0.67 -13.15
CA GLY A 44 -1.18 2.04 -13.58
C GLY A 44 -2.67 2.37 -13.73
N TYR A 45 -3.56 1.37 -13.70
CA TYR A 45 -4.99 1.37 -14.11
C TYR A 45 -5.94 2.39 -13.46
N GLN A 46 -5.49 3.20 -12.51
CA GLN A 46 -6.27 4.32 -11.98
C GLN A 46 -5.39 5.56 -11.72
N GLY A 47 -4.09 5.38 -11.52
CA GLY A 47 -3.18 6.48 -11.19
C GLY A 47 -3.03 7.49 -12.32
N ILE A 48 -2.95 7.06 -13.58
CA ILE A 48 -2.77 8.00 -14.71
C ILE A 48 -4.07 8.77 -14.98
N HIS A 49 -5.19 8.05 -15.08
CA HIS A 49 -6.51 8.67 -15.27
C HIS A 49 -6.81 9.70 -14.17
N SER A 50 -6.69 9.32 -12.91
CA SER A 50 -6.93 10.23 -11.79
C SER A 50 -5.90 11.36 -11.67
N ALA A 51 -4.62 11.14 -11.97
CA ALA A 51 -3.63 12.21 -11.97
C ALA A 51 -3.90 13.27 -13.05
N LEU A 52 -4.38 12.86 -14.24
CA LEU A 52 -4.68 13.78 -15.34
C LEU A 52 -5.98 14.55 -15.10
N GLU A 53 -7.06 13.88 -14.71
CA GLU A 53 -8.35 14.55 -14.42
C GLU A 53 -8.28 15.38 -13.12
N GLY A 54 -7.51 14.92 -12.12
CA GLY A 54 -7.29 15.58 -10.83
C GLY A 54 -6.09 16.52 -10.77
N ALA A 55 -5.47 16.86 -11.90
CA ALA A 55 -4.27 17.72 -11.93
C ALA A 55 -4.56 19.17 -11.49
N GLY A 56 -5.79 19.66 -11.71
CA GLY A 56 -6.17 21.04 -11.42
C GLY A 56 -5.21 22.05 -12.07
N LYS A 57 -4.62 22.93 -11.24
CA LYS A 57 -3.64 23.95 -11.69
C LYS A 57 -2.30 23.36 -12.18
N LEU A 58 -2.01 22.08 -11.89
CA LEU A 58 -0.77 21.42 -12.29
C LEU A 58 -0.86 20.77 -13.68
N ALA A 59 -2.01 20.82 -14.36
CA ALA A 59 -2.21 20.16 -15.66
C ALA A 59 -1.20 20.59 -16.76
N ASP A 60 -0.66 21.80 -16.65
CA ASP A 60 0.36 22.36 -17.55
C ASP A 60 1.80 22.11 -17.05
N ALA A 61 1.99 21.82 -15.76
CA ALA A 61 3.26 21.34 -15.22
C ALA A 61 3.49 19.85 -15.54
N ILE A 62 2.43 19.09 -15.80
CA ILE A 62 2.55 17.78 -16.47
C ILE A 62 3.00 18.04 -17.90
N THR A 63 4.15 17.47 -18.26
CA THR A 63 4.74 17.58 -19.60
C THR A 63 5.02 16.23 -20.26
N ASP A 64 4.98 15.13 -19.51
CA ASP A 64 5.29 13.78 -20.01
C ASP A 64 4.33 12.73 -19.44
N VAL A 65 3.75 11.89 -20.31
CA VAL A 65 2.92 10.74 -19.93
C VAL A 65 3.40 9.49 -20.68
N THR A 66 3.80 8.46 -19.95
CA THR A 66 4.31 7.20 -20.51
C THR A 66 3.43 6.01 -20.06
N LEU A 67 2.78 5.36 -21.02
CA LEU A 67 1.94 4.16 -20.86
C LEU A 67 2.72 2.91 -21.29
N MET A 68 3.03 2.01 -20.37
CA MET A 68 3.72 0.74 -20.68
C MET A 68 2.80 -0.45 -20.46
N ASP A 69 2.80 -1.40 -21.40
CA ASP A 69 2.01 -2.63 -21.39
C ASP A 69 0.49 -2.45 -21.63
N SER A 70 -0.17 -3.44 -22.22
CA SER A 70 -1.52 -3.28 -22.82
C SER A 70 -2.71 -3.40 -21.85
N ASP A 71 -2.49 -3.54 -20.55
CA ASP A 71 -3.54 -3.84 -19.56
C ASP A 71 -4.28 -2.58 -19.04
N TYR A 72 -4.16 -1.46 -19.76
CA TYR A 72 -4.95 -0.25 -19.53
C TYR A 72 -6.35 -0.37 -20.16
N ALA A 73 -7.40 0.00 -19.42
CA ALA A 73 -8.71 0.26 -20.04
C ALA A 73 -8.70 1.54 -20.89
N SER A 74 -9.62 1.62 -21.86
CA SER A 74 -9.74 2.73 -22.81
C SER A 74 -9.83 4.12 -22.17
N VAL A 75 -10.35 4.23 -20.94
CA VAL A 75 -10.42 5.48 -20.15
C VAL A 75 -9.05 6.15 -19.94
N HIS A 76 -7.96 5.39 -19.91
CA HIS A 76 -6.60 5.95 -19.78
C HIS A 76 -6.19 6.68 -21.04
N TYR A 77 -6.31 5.99 -22.18
CA TYR A 77 -6.00 6.55 -23.48
C TYR A 77 -6.90 7.77 -23.77
N ALA A 78 -8.18 7.71 -23.37
CA ALA A 78 -9.10 8.85 -23.42
C ALA A 78 -8.64 10.05 -22.57
N SER A 79 -8.26 9.85 -21.29
CA SER A 79 -7.79 10.95 -20.44
C SER A 79 -6.45 11.52 -20.90
N THR A 80 -5.50 10.69 -21.34
CA THR A 80 -4.24 11.15 -21.96
C THR A 80 -4.51 11.96 -23.23
N GLN A 81 -5.43 11.51 -24.09
CA GLN A 81 -5.84 12.23 -25.30
C GLN A 81 -6.51 13.58 -24.94
N ASN A 82 -7.36 13.60 -23.91
CA ASN A 82 -8.02 14.82 -23.42
C ASN A 82 -7.04 15.83 -22.80
N TRP A 83 -6.00 15.37 -22.10
CA TRP A 83 -4.98 16.21 -21.49
C TRP A 83 -4.03 16.82 -22.53
N MET A 84 -3.62 16.07 -23.56
CA MET A 84 -2.69 16.57 -24.58
C MET A 84 -3.29 17.60 -25.54
N PHE A 85 -4.62 17.77 -25.57
CA PHE A 85 -5.30 18.81 -26.35
C PHE A 85 -5.49 20.14 -25.59
N LYS A 86 -5.13 20.18 -24.31
CA LYS A 86 -5.36 21.32 -23.41
C LYS A 86 -4.01 21.89 -22.93
N GLY A 87 -4.01 23.17 -22.54
CA GLY A 87 -2.87 23.78 -21.84
C GLY A 87 -1.77 24.31 -22.75
N SER A 88 -0.56 24.37 -22.21
CA SER A 88 0.67 24.86 -22.85
C SER A 88 1.34 23.81 -23.77
N PRO A 89 2.13 24.23 -24.77
CA PRO A 89 2.91 23.34 -25.65
C PRO A 89 4.09 22.68 -24.93
N GLY A 90 4.80 21.78 -25.63
CA GLY A 90 5.93 21.02 -25.06
C GLY A 90 5.54 19.73 -24.34
N LYS A 91 4.39 19.13 -24.70
CA LYS A 91 3.92 17.86 -24.11
C LYS A 91 4.50 16.64 -24.82
N THR A 92 4.62 15.54 -24.10
CA THR A 92 5.07 14.24 -24.62
C THR A 92 4.13 13.13 -24.17
N VAL A 93 3.75 12.26 -25.11
CA VAL A 93 3.03 11.01 -24.85
C VAL A 93 3.85 9.84 -25.40
N ARG A 94 4.07 8.81 -24.58
CA ARG A 94 4.69 7.55 -25.00
C ARG A 94 3.77 6.37 -24.72
N ILE A 95 3.68 5.44 -25.66
CA ILE A 95 2.95 4.18 -25.51
C ILE A 95 3.88 3.04 -25.91
N ILE A 96 4.14 2.11 -25.01
CA ILE A 96 5.21 1.12 -25.15
C ILE A 96 4.60 -0.26 -24.98
N GLU A 97 4.50 -0.98 -26.09
CA GLU A 97 3.81 -2.25 -26.19
C GLU A 97 4.67 -3.28 -26.91
N THR A 98 4.44 -4.56 -26.64
CA THR A 98 5.17 -5.62 -27.35
C THR A 98 4.55 -5.89 -28.72
N PRO A 99 5.30 -6.40 -29.73
CA PRO A 99 4.78 -6.64 -31.07
C PRO A 99 3.45 -7.39 -31.11
N THR A 100 3.24 -8.39 -30.23
CA THR A 100 1.96 -9.10 -30.13
C THR A 100 0.80 -8.16 -29.74
N GLN A 101 1.02 -7.24 -28.82
CA GLN A 101 -0.01 -6.30 -28.33
C GLN A 101 -0.37 -5.26 -29.38
N LEU A 102 0.63 -4.66 -30.02
CA LEU A 102 0.46 -3.74 -31.16
C LEU A 102 -0.38 -4.34 -32.30
N HIS A 103 -0.43 -5.67 -32.44
CA HIS A 103 -1.13 -6.37 -33.52
C HIS A 103 -2.37 -7.17 -33.07
N THR A 104 -2.66 -7.30 -31.77
CA THR A 104 -3.80 -8.10 -31.27
C THR A 104 -5.09 -7.27 -31.21
N PRO A 105 -6.16 -7.64 -31.96
CA PRO A 105 -7.46 -6.99 -31.85
C PRO A 105 -8.02 -7.08 -30.43
N GLY A 106 -8.59 -5.98 -29.91
CA GLY A 106 -9.14 -5.92 -28.55
C GLY A 106 -8.10 -5.82 -27.41
N LYS A 107 -6.80 -5.77 -27.74
CA LYS A 107 -5.73 -5.40 -26.78
C LYS A 107 -4.96 -4.14 -27.16
N SER A 108 -4.96 -3.76 -28.43
CA SER A 108 -4.33 -2.52 -28.92
C SER A 108 -5.21 -1.28 -28.73
N TYR A 109 -5.69 -1.02 -27.50
CA TYR A 109 -6.61 0.10 -27.21
C TYR A 109 -6.06 1.47 -27.61
N TRP A 110 -4.73 1.65 -27.63
CA TRP A 110 -4.11 2.88 -28.12
C TRP A 110 -4.55 3.24 -29.55
N LYS A 111 -4.90 2.27 -30.41
CA LYS A 111 -5.34 2.54 -31.77
C LYS A 111 -6.63 3.34 -31.82
N ASP A 112 -7.52 3.11 -30.87
CA ASP A 112 -8.83 3.79 -30.78
C ASP A 112 -8.70 5.28 -30.39
N TYR A 113 -7.48 5.76 -30.07
CA TYR A 113 -7.21 7.13 -29.63
C TYR A 113 -6.00 7.79 -30.31
N PHE A 114 -4.95 7.03 -30.62
CA PHE A 114 -3.64 7.52 -31.04
C PHE A 114 -3.18 6.96 -32.40
N ASP A 115 -3.90 6.04 -33.04
CA ASP A 115 -3.65 5.72 -34.46
C ASP A 115 -3.79 6.99 -35.31
N LYS A 116 -2.90 7.20 -36.29
CA LYS A 116 -2.89 8.40 -37.15
C LYS A 116 -4.25 8.70 -37.79
N SER A 117 -4.96 7.66 -38.23
CA SER A 117 -6.25 7.80 -38.91
C SER A 117 -7.36 8.22 -37.95
N VAL A 118 -7.33 7.69 -36.72
CA VAL A 118 -8.32 7.96 -35.67
C VAL A 118 -8.07 9.33 -35.02
N LEU A 119 -6.82 9.66 -34.69
CA LEU A 119 -6.44 10.89 -34.00
C LEU A 119 -6.70 12.16 -34.83
N LYS A 120 -6.68 12.07 -36.16
CA LYS A 120 -6.88 13.21 -37.08
C LYS A 120 -8.20 13.95 -36.84
N GLY A 121 -9.28 13.22 -36.55
CA GLY A 121 -10.61 13.80 -36.30
C GLY A 121 -10.67 14.63 -35.01
N PRO A 122 -10.33 14.06 -33.84
CA PRO A 122 -10.21 14.79 -32.58
C PRO A 122 -9.22 15.96 -32.65
N ALA A 123 -8.02 15.78 -33.22
CA ALA A 123 -7.03 16.85 -33.36
C ALA A 123 -7.59 18.07 -34.10
N ALA A 124 -8.25 17.85 -35.25
CA ALA A 124 -8.87 18.92 -36.02
C ALA A 124 -10.00 19.64 -35.25
N LYS A 125 -10.82 18.91 -34.47
CA LYS A 125 -11.86 19.50 -33.61
C LYS A 125 -11.30 20.44 -32.54
N HIS A 126 -10.09 20.17 -32.05
CA HIS A 126 -9.38 21.01 -31.07
C HIS A 126 -8.46 22.08 -31.71
N GLY A 127 -8.49 22.22 -33.04
CA GLY A 127 -7.73 23.23 -33.79
C GLY A 127 -6.24 22.89 -33.99
N PHE A 128 -5.90 21.60 -34.00
CA PHE A 128 -4.56 21.10 -34.24
C PHE A 128 -4.44 20.43 -35.62
N THR A 129 -3.22 20.43 -36.18
CA THR A 129 -2.82 19.60 -37.33
C THR A 129 -1.90 18.47 -36.87
N LEU A 130 -1.74 17.43 -37.69
CA LEU A 130 -0.82 16.33 -37.42
C LEU A 130 0.35 16.37 -38.41
N GLU A 131 1.56 16.27 -37.87
CA GLU A 131 2.79 15.98 -38.59
C GLU A 131 3.27 14.56 -38.28
N HIS A 132 4.07 13.99 -39.18
CA HIS A 132 4.59 12.62 -39.06
C HIS A 132 6.11 12.64 -39.07
N ALA A 133 6.71 11.90 -38.15
CA ALA A 133 8.16 11.76 -38.00
C ALA A 133 8.60 10.31 -38.30
N ALA A 134 9.87 10.00 -38.11
CA ALA A 134 10.47 8.76 -38.57
C ALA A 134 9.93 7.51 -37.85
N GLU A 135 9.68 6.45 -38.61
CA GLU A 135 9.22 5.14 -38.12
C GLU A 135 10.28 4.07 -38.44
N GLY A 136 10.32 2.99 -37.67
CA GLY A 136 11.33 1.93 -37.79
C GLY A 136 12.70 2.25 -37.19
N GLU A 137 12.90 3.45 -36.61
CA GLU A 137 14.13 3.80 -35.89
C GLU A 137 14.29 2.92 -34.64
N LYS A 138 15.47 2.30 -34.45
CA LYS A 138 15.77 1.58 -33.21
C LYS A 138 16.09 2.55 -32.08
N ARG A 139 15.50 2.30 -30.90
CA ARG A 139 15.74 3.03 -29.65
C ARG A 139 16.31 2.06 -28.63
N GLY A 140 17.62 2.17 -28.40
CA GLY A 140 18.34 1.28 -27.50
C GLY A 140 18.42 -0.14 -28.06
N GLN A 141 18.62 -1.11 -27.18
CA GLN A 141 18.82 -2.51 -27.59
C GLN A 141 17.51 -3.22 -27.96
N TYR A 142 16.37 -2.81 -27.36
CA TYR A 142 15.12 -3.59 -27.36
C TYR A 142 13.87 -2.85 -27.86
N MET A 143 13.92 -1.54 -28.14
CA MET A 143 12.76 -0.80 -28.65
C MET A 143 12.94 -0.38 -30.12
N THR A 144 11.84 -0.30 -30.84
CA THR A 144 11.78 0.27 -32.21
C THR A 144 10.57 1.18 -32.32
N VAL A 145 10.70 2.33 -33.00
CA VAL A 145 9.59 3.25 -33.25
C VAL A 145 8.57 2.59 -34.17
N PHE A 146 7.38 2.32 -33.65
CA PHE A 146 6.25 1.82 -34.43
C PHE A 146 5.49 2.96 -35.10
N GLN A 147 5.25 4.04 -34.36
CA GLN A 147 4.62 5.26 -34.89
C GLN A 147 5.17 6.50 -34.19
N HIS A 148 5.39 7.59 -34.94
CA HIS A 148 5.75 8.90 -34.38
C HIS A 148 4.87 10.00 -35.01
N THR A 149 4.15 10.75 -34.18
CA THR A 149 3.17 11.76 -34.60
C THR A 149 3.29 13.02 -33.76
N ARG A 150 3.38 14.17 -34.42
CA ARG A 150 3.43 15.50 -33.80
C ARG A 150 2.09 16.19 -33.91
N LEU A 151 1.61 16.74 -32.80
CA LEU A 151 0.39 17.53 -32.73
C LEU A 151 0.76 19.02 -32.80
N MET A 152 0.47 19.66 -33.92
CA MET A 152 0.93 21.02 -34.23
C MET A 152 -0.17 22.06 -34.04
N LYS A 153 0.18 23.24 -33.50
CA LYS A 153 -0.73 24.39 -33.39
C LYS A 153 0.01 25.68 -33.71
N GLY A 154 -0.48 26.46 -34.67
CA GLY A 154 0.15 27.71 -35.07
C GLY A 154 1.59 27.58 -35.62
N GLY A 155 2.01 26.37 -36.03
CA GLY A 155 3.38 26.06 -36.46
C GLY A 155 4.30 25.58 -35.34
N GLU A 156 3.85 25.54 -34.08
CA GLU A 156 4.59 25.01 -32.94
C GLU A 156 4.16 23.56 -32.62
N ASN A 157 5.09 22.73 -32.14
CA ASN A 157 4.79 21.39 -31.64
C ASN A 157 4.15 21.46 -30.24
N HIS A 158 2.87 21.18 -30.16
CA HIS A 158 2.13 21.19 -28.91
C HIS A 158 2.32 19.90 -28.11
N CYS A 159 2.24 18.75 -28.77
CA CYS A 159 2.45 17.44 -28.15
C CYS A 159 3.11 16.46 -29.12
N ASP A 160 4.18 15.79 -28.68
CA ASP A 160 4.85 14.74 -29.43
C ASP A 160 4.44 13.35 -28.94
N ILE A 161 3.99 12.49 -29.86
CA ILE A 161 3.34 11.21 -29.55
C ILE A 161 4.15 10.07 -30.17
N LEU A 162 4.69 9.19 -29.33
CA LEU A 162 5.58 8.09 -29.73
C LEU A 162 5.01 6.73 -29.31
N ILE A 163 4.80 5.85 -30.28
CA ILE A 163 4.43 4.45 -30.07
C ILE A 163 5.67 3.59 -30.30
N LEU A 164 6.08 2.82 -29.29
CA LEU A 164 7.27 1.96 -29.33
C LEU A 164 6.88 0.48 -29.29
N ALA A 165 7.51 -0.30 -30.17
CA ALA A 165 7.48 -1.75 -30.14
C ALA A 165 8.65 -2.28 -29.31
N TYR A 166 8.36 -3.05 -28.25
CA TYR A 166 9.36 -3.67 -27.36
C TYR A 166 9.59 -5.15 -27.67
N ASP A 167 10.81 -5.52 -28.03
CA ASP A 167 11.17 -6.89 -28.41
C ASP A 167 11.29 -7.83 -27.20
N LYS A 168 10.26 -8.66 -27.01
CA LYS A 168 10.19 -9.68 -25.95
C LYS A 168 11.13 -10.88 -26.15
N THR A 169 11.80 -11.03 -27.30
CA THR A 169 12.52 -12.27 -27.64
C THR A 169 13.85 -12.48 -26.91
N HIS A 170 14.37 -11.47 -26.20
CA HIS A 170 15.57 -11.60 -25.37
C HIS A 170 15.30 -12.26 -23.99
N ASN A 171 14.04 -12.52 -23.63
CA ASN A 171 13.72 -13.13 -22.34
C ASN A 171 13.42 -14.64 -22.49
N GLU A 172 14.26 -15.49 -21.89
CA GLU A 172 14.05 -16.95 -21.81
C GLU A 172 12.81 -17.31 -20.98
N LEU A 173 12.35 -16.38 -20.13
CA LEU A 173 11.11 -16.43 -19.38
C LEU A 173 10.09 -15.51 -20.08
N ARG A 174 8.80 -15.86 -20.10
CA ARG A 174 7.76 -15.00 -20.71
C ARG A 174 7.36 -13.80 -19.84
N ASP A 175 8.35 -13.19 -19.18
CA ASP A 175 8.17 -12.11 -18.23
C ASP A 175 8.23 -10.74 -18.94
N HIS A 176 7.38 -9.82 -18.47
CA HIS A 176 7.18 -8.46 -18.97
C HIS A 176 7.71 -7.41 -17.98
N HIS A 177 8.32 -7.83 -16.86
CA HIS A 177 9.05 -6.96 -15.95
C HIS A 177 10.33 -6.32 -16.54
N PRO A 178 11.09 -6.92 -17.48
CA PRO A 178 12.24 -6.23 -18.09
C PRO A 178 11.87 -4.93 -18.80
N LEU A 179 10.69 -4.87 -19.44
CA LEU A 179 10.15 -3.63 -20.01
C LEU A 179 9.99 -2.53 -18.96
N ARG A 180 9.60 -2.86 -17.72
CA ARG A 180 9.55 -1.88 -16.63
C ARG A 180 10.97 -1.42 -16.29
N ASP A 181 11.88 -2.34 -16.04
CA ASP A 181 13.19 -2.03 -15.47
C ASP A 181 14.10 -1.28 -16.46
N GLU A 182 14.03 -1.60 -17.75
CA GLU A 182 14.79 -0.91 -18.82
C GLU A 182 14.24 0.49 -19.14
N VAL A 183 12.94 0.73 -18.95
CA VAL A 183 12.26 1.95 -19.41
C VAL A 183 11.93 2.91 -18.28
N MET A 184 11.78 2.44 -17.03
CA MET A 184 11.56 3.30 -15.87
C MET A 184 12.78 4.15 -15.54
N ASP A 185 14.01 3.61 -15.69
CA ASP A 185 15.24 4.39 -15.52
C ASP A 185 15.31 5.54 -16.53
N ASP A 186 14.98 5.28 -17.80
CA ASP A 186 15.01 6.30 -18.85
C ASP A 186 13.88 7.33 -18.70
N SER A 187 12.75 6.91 -18.13
CA SER A 187 11.65 7.79 -17.72
C SER A 187 12.02 8.66 -16.51
N ALA A 188 12.79 8.12 -15.55
CA ALA A 188 13.32 8.85 -14.40
C ALA A 188 14.41 9.84 -14.79
N LEU A 189 15.33 9.46 -15.69
CA LEU A 189 16.34 10.36 -16.26
C LEU A 189 15.70 11.50 -17.07
N SER A 190 14.56 11.24 -17.73
CA SER A 190 13.77 12.29 -18.40
C SER A 190 13.20 13.35 -17.43
N VAL A 191 13.19 13.12 -16.12
CA VAL A 191 12.78 14.14 -15.13
C VAL A 191 13.85 15.23 -14.97
N ALA A 192 15.13 14.91 -15.16
CA ALA A 192 16.24 15.85 -14.98
C ALA A 192 16.42 16.82 -16.17
N GLU A 193 15.96 16.45 -17.37
CA GLU A 193 16.17 17.19 -18.62
C GLU A 193 14.94 17.99 -19.09
N GLY A 194 13.80 17.83 -18.41
CA GLY A 194 12.53 18.46 -18.80
C GLY A 194 11.94 17.88 -20.09
N ALA A 195 11.23 18.70 -20.86
CA ALA A 195 10.48 18.30 -22.05
C ALA A 195 11.33 17.95 -23.30
N ALA A 196 12.54 17.38 -23.12
CA ALA A 196 13.43 16.91 -24.18
C ALA A 196 12.90 15.66 -24.96
N GLY A 197 11.64 15.29 -24.72
CA GLY A 197 10.67 14.91 -25.75
C GLY A 197 11.14 13.96 -26.84
N ASN A 198 10.97 12.66 -26.59
CA ASN A 198 11.05 11.51 -27.52
C ASN A 198 12.30 11.32 -28.38
N GLU A 199 12.95 12.35 -28.91
CA GLU A 199 14.11 12.24 -29.80
C GLU A 199 15.33 11.59 -29.11
N THR A 200 15.47 11.76 -27.80
CA THR A 200 16.49 11.15 -26.93
C THR A 200 16.04 9.87 -26.22
N TYR A 201 14.74 9.59 -26.19
CA TYR A 201 14.19 8.47 -25.42
C TYR A 201 14.62 7.11 -26.00
N GLY A 202 15.02 6.20 -25.11
CA GLY A 202 15.64 4.92 -25.39
C GLY A 202 17.08 5.01 -25.90
N LYS A 203 17.72 6.19 -25.94
CA LYS A 203 19.09 6.35 -26.48
C LYS A 203 20.18 6.54 -25.41
N ARG A 204 19.81 6.59 -24.13
CA ARG A 204 20.78 6.73 -23.04
C ARG A 204 21.48 5.38 -22.76
N ASP A 205 22.76 5.42 -22.42
CA ASP A 205 23.54 4.23 -22.08
C ASP A 205 23.35 3.93 -20.58
N HIS A 206 22.80 2.76 -20.24
CA HIS A 206 22.45 2.37 -18.86
C HIS A 206 23.68 1.93 -18.03
N GLY A 207 24.81 2.58 -18.26
CA GLY A 207 26.12 2.25 -17.73
C GLY A 207 26.44 2.87 -16.36
N VAL A 208 25.75 2.42 -15.31
CA VAL A 208 26.08 2.64 -13.88
C VAL A 208 25.98 4.11 -13.41
N LEU A 209 25.23 4.35 -12.32
CA LEU A 209 25.40 5.53 -11.46
C LEU A 209 26.81 5.49 -10.83
N LYS A 210 27.82 5.97 -11.57
CA LYS A 210 29.17 6.16 -11.03
C LYS A 210 29.19 7.43 -10.22
N ASP A 211 29.63 7.31 -8.97
CA ASP A 211 29.91 8.42 -8.07
C ASP A 211 30.95 9.37 -8.68
N THR A 212 30.49 10.39 -9.40
CA THR A 212 31.29 11.55 -9.77
C THR A 212 30.34 12.73 -9.94
N PRO A 213 30.29 13.69 -9.00
CA PRO A 213 29.46 14.88 -9.18
C PRO A 213 29.97 15.66 -10.40
N PRO A 214 29.09 16.03 -11.36
CA PRO A 214 29.51 16.88 -12.47
C PRO A 214 29.95 18.24 -11.93
N ALA A 215 31.16 18.66 -12.31
CA ALA A 215 31.75 19.91 -11.83
C ALA A 215 30.88 21.12 -12.25
N THR A 216 30.19 21.73 -11.29
CA THR A 216 29.37 22.92 -11.50
C THR A 216 30.23 24.12 -11.90
N THR A 217 30.38 24.35 -13.20
CA THR A 217 30.94 25.60 -13.76
C THR A 217 29.84 26.65 -13.99
N ALA A 218 29.00 26.87 -12.97
CA ALA A 218 28.04 27.97 -12.94
C ALA A 218 28.76 29.28 -12.60
N LYS A 219 29.03 30.09 -13.62
CA LYS A 219 29.58 31.45 -13.46
C LYS A 219 28.47 32.37 -12.91
N PRO A 220 28.72 33.18 -11.86
CA PRO A 220 27.70 34.09 -11.33
C PRO A 220 27.31 35.16 -12.36
N ALA A 221 26.02 35.47 -12.45
CA ALA A 221 25.50 36.64 -13.13
C ALA A 221 24.99 37.65 -12.09
N ASP A 222 25.59 38.83 -12.07
CA ASP A 222 25.26 39.92 -11.13
C ASP A 222 23.98 40.70 -11.55
N PRO A 223 23.38 41.49 -10.64
CA PRO A 223 21.93 41.74 -10.64
C PRO A 223 21.49 43.01 -11.39
N VAL A 224 20.23 43.01 -11.87
CA VAL A 224 19.58 44.21 -12.44
C VAL A 224 18.16 44.46 -11.87
N VAL A 225 18.12 45.35 -10.88
CA VAL A 225 17.23 46.53 -10.70
C VAL A 225 15.68 46.39 -10.74
N LYS A 226 15.05 46.98 -9.71
CA LYS A 226 13.59 47.26 -9.56
C LYS A 226 13.07 48.45 -10.39
N ALA A 227 11.81 48.36 -10.86
CA ALA A 227 10.81 49.46 -11.04
C ALA A 227 9.55 48.87 -11.74
N SER A 228 8.31 49.37 -11.67
CA SER A 228 7.62 50.38 -10.83
C SER A 228 6.09 50.13 -10.89
N THR A 229 5.32 50.65 -9.91
CA THR A 229 3.84 50.58 -9.81
C THR A 229 3.09 51.69 -10.55
N THR A 230 1.86 51.41 -11.03
CA THR A 230 0.63 52.28 -11.06
C THR A 230 -0.55 51.43 -11.61
N LYS A 231 -1.75 51.31 -11.00
CA LYS A 231 -2.91 52.25 -10.93
C LYS A 231 -3.48 52.65 -12.30
N ASP A 232 -4.79 52.75 -12.57
CA ASP A 232 -6.08 52.45 -11.89
C ASP A 232 -7.20 52.43 -12.97
N ALA A 233 -8.36 51.78 -12.76
CA ALA A 233 -9.70 52.23 -13.25
C ALA A 233 -10.87 51.32 -12.79
N HIS A 234 -11.97 51.93 -12.34
CA HIS A 234 -13.21 51.30 -11.82
C HIS A 234 -14.41 51.41 -12.79
N ALA A 235 -15.42 50.53 -12.60
CA ALA A 235 -16.88 50.81 -12.60
C ALA A 235 -17.66 49.46 -12.49
N ASP A 236 -18.28 49.08 -11.37
CA ASP A 236 -19.58 49.50 -10.80
C ASP A 236 -20.84 48.76 -11.38
N ALA A 237 -21.20 47.62 -10.75
CA ALA A 237 -22.36 47.40 -9.85
C ALA A 237 -23.80 47.92 -10.23
N PRO A 238 -24.93 47.40 -9.63
CA PRO A 238 -25.23 46.06 -9.05
C PRO A 238 -26.68 45.52 -9.41
N PRO A 239 -27.62 45.03 -8.53
CA PRO A 239 -28.28 43.70 -8.74
C PRO A 239 -29.85 43.63 -8.59
N VAL A 240 -30.50 42.49 -8.92
CA VAL A 240 -31.89 42.15 -8.46
C VAL A 240 -32.11 40.64 -8.25
N GLN A 241 -32.96 40.24 -7.29
CA GLN A 241 -33.31 38.85 -6.89
C GLN A 241 -34.69 38.36 -7.44
N ALA A 242 -34.86 37.03 -7.57
CA ALA A 242 -36.05 36.15 -7.27
C ALA A 242 -37.49 36.54 -7.74
N PRO A 243 -38.50 35.64 -7.90
CA PRO A 243 -38.77 34.37 -7.16
C PRO A 243 -39.38 33.20 -8.00
N PRO A 244 -39.85 32.06 -7.41
CA PRO A 244 -40.16 30.79 -8.13
C PRO A 244 -41.67 30.48 -8.34
N LYS A 245 -42.01 29.37 -9.03
CA LYS A 245 -43.35 28.73 -9.01
C LYS A 245 -43.34 27.22 -9.33
N ALA A 246 -44.46 26.54 -9.09
CA ALA A 246 -44.53 25.11 -8.74
C ALA A 246 -45.39 24.20 -9.66
N ALA A 247 -45.25 22.89 -9.39
CA ALA A 247 -45.99 21.64 -9.73
C ALA A 247 -47.28 21.62 -10.58
N HIS A 248 -47.45 20.50 -11.31
CA HIS A 248 -48.75 19.88 -11.64
C HIS A 248 -48.59 18.39 -12.03
N ASP A 249 -49.69 17.64 -11.86
CA ASP A 249 -49.80 16.16 -11.87
C ASP A 249 -50.86 15.71 -12.93
N ASP A 250 -51.11 14.45 -13.33
CA ASP A 250 -50.65 13.09 -12.95
C ASP A 250 -51.02 12.09 -14.10
N HIS A 251 -50.68 10.79 -13.95
CA HIS A 251 -51.26 9.58 -14.59
C HIS A 251 -50.91 9.27 -16.09
N ALA A 252 -50.73 8.02 -16.55
CA ALA A 252 -50.50 6.70 -15.93
C ALA A 252 -50.00 5.63 -16.96
N HIS A 253 -49.60 4.44 -16.46
CA HIS A 253 -49.38 3.12 -17.12
C HIS A 253 -47.98 2.60 -17.50
N ASP A 254 -47.43 1.81 -16.55
CA ASP A 254 -46.89 0.44 -16.66
C ASP A 254 -45.64 0.07 -17.51
N ALA A 255 -44.50 -0.12 -16.82
CA ALA A 255 -43.56 -1.24 -17.04
C ALA A 255 -42.67 -1.51 -15.81
N LYS A 256 -42.50 -2.77 -15.40
CA LYS A 256 -41.51 -3.23 -14.38
C LYS A 256 -40.19 -3.69 -15.07
N PRO A 257 -39.10 -3.95 -14.33
CA PRO A 257 -38.43 -3.08 -13.37
C PRO A 257 -36.96 -2.85 -13.79
N LYS A 258 -36.38 -1.67 -13.55
CA LYS A 258 -34.92 -1.49 -13.60
C LYS A 258 -34.33 -1.55 -12.20
N HIS A 259 -33.30 -2.36 -12.03
CA HIS A 259 -32.44 -2.29 -10.85
C HIS A 259 -31.69 -0.95 -10.88
N GLU A 260 -32.18 0.04 -10.13
CA GLU A 260 -31.41 1.25 -9.88
C GLU A 260 -30.19 0.91 -9.03
N VAL A 261 -29.02 1.33 -9.50
CA VAL A 261 -27.83 1.44 -8.66
C VAL A 261 -28.14 2.52 -7.63
N LYS A 262 -28.43 2.13 -6.38
CA LYS A 262 -28.55 3.10 -5.29
C LYS A 262 -27.24 3.88 -5.21
N ALA A 263 -27.35 5.19 -5.35
CA ALA A 263 -26.24 6.11 -5.09
C ALA A 263 -25.70 5.86 -3.67
N ALA A 264 -24.40 6.10 -3.48
CA ALA A 264 -23.77 6.03 -2.17
C ALA A 264 -24.53 6.93 -1.19
N ALA A 265 -24.78 6.42 0.02
CA ALA A 265 -25.45 7.20 1.05
C ALA A 265 -24.59 8.43 1.41
N PRO A 266 -25.20 9.59 1.71
CA PRO A 266 -24.47 10.74 2.23
C PRO A 266 -23.81 10.37 3.56
N VAL A 267 -22.70 11.05 3.89
CA VAL A 267 -21.96 10.86 5.14
C VAL A 267 -22.91 11.07 6.33
N GLY A 268 -23.25 9.97 7.00
CA GLY A 268 -24.18 9.97 8.13
C GLY A 268 -23.55 10.48 9.42
N GLU A 269 -24.39 10.86 10.39
CA GLU A 269 -23.92 11.19 11.74
C GLU A 269 -23.32 9.96 12.44
N ILE A 270 -22.26 10.21 13.21
CA ILE A 270 -21.48 9.23 13.97
C ILE A 270 -22.41 8.47 14.94
N GLN A 271 -22.51 7.15 14.79
CA GLN A 271 -23.32 6.31 15.67
C GLN A 271 -22.48 5.70 16.81
N PRO A 272 -22.93 5.77 18.08
CA PRO A 272 -22.26 5.16 19.21
C PRO A 272 -22.70 3.70 19.48
N THR A 273 -23.32 3.01 18.51
CA THR A 273 -24.06 1.76 18.73
C THR A 273 -23.44 0.55 18.03
N HIS A 274 -23.72 -0.65 18.56
CA HIS A 274 -23.28 -1.97 18.05
C HIS A 274 -23.91 -2.39 16.70
N ASP A 275 -24.78 -1.57 16.09
CA ASP A 275 -25.59 -1.98 14.93
C ASP A 275 -24.82 -1.86 13.60
N HIS A 276 -24.40 -3.01 13.07
CA HIS A 276 -23.61 -3.13 11.85
C HIS A 276 -24.36 -2.69 10.57
N ALA A 277 -23.96 -1.56 9.97
CA ALA A 277 -24.44 -1.13 8.67
C ALA A 277 -23.57 -1.66 7.50
N GLY A 278 -23.81 -2.88 7.03
CA GLY A 278 -23.34 -3.36 5.70
C GLY A 278 -21.91 -3.94 5.58
N HIS A 279 -21.60 -4.43 4.38
CA HIS A 279 -20.43 -5.26 4.03
C HIS A 279 -19.05 -4.58 4.16
N TYR A 280 -17.98 -5.40 4.16
CA TYR A 280 -16.52 -5.09 4.12
C TYR A 280 -16.09 -3.62 4.05
N ASP A 281 -15.15 -3.21 4.91
CA ASP A 281 -14.56 -1.85 4.87
C ASP A 281 -13.88 -1.52 3.53
N ARG A 282 -13.35 -2.52 2.79
CA ARG A 282 -12.88 -2.35 1.39
C ARG A 282 -13.96 -1.93 0.39
N LEU A 283 -15.25 -2.05 0.73
CA LEU A 283 -16.40 -1.68 -0.09
C LEU A 283 -17.09 -0.39 0.39
N LYS A 284 -16.62 0.22 1.49
CA LYS A 284 -17.26 1.38 2.12
C LYS A 284 -16.75 2.75 1.65
N GLY A 285 -15.92 2.79 0.60
CA GLY A 285 -15.62 4.03 -0.14
C GLY A 285 -15.04 5.18 0.70
N GLY A 286 -14.16 4.87 1.65
CA GLY A 286 -13.56 5.87 2.54
C GLY A 286 -14.32 6.12 3.84
N VAL A 287 -15.16 5.18 4.31
CA VAL A 287 -15.56 5.11 5.73
C VAL A 287 -15.36 3.73 6.36
N ASP A 288 -15.24 3.64 7.69
CA ASP A 288 -15.13 2.39 8.45
C ASP A 288 -16.50 1.75 8.73
N SER A 289 -16.50 0.65 9.49
CA SER A 289 -17.72 -0.04 9.86
C SER A 289 -18.72 0.80 10.67
N PHE A 290 -18.30 1.92 11.25
CA PHE A 290 -19.09 2.84 12.08
C PHE A 290 -19.32 4.23 11.42
N GLY A 291 -18.93 4.40 10.15
CA GLY A 291 -19.14 5.63 9.39
C GLY A 291 -18.08 6.72 9.61
N ASN A 292 -16.98 6.45 10.30
CA ASN A 292 -15.85 7.38 10.38
C ASN A 292 -15.13 7.43 9.03
N ALA A 293 -14.70 8.62 8.59
CA ALA A 293 -13.83 8.73 7.42
C ALA A 293 -12.56 7.88 7.60
N THR A 294 -12.29 7.01 6.63
CA THR A 294 -11.09 6.19 6.55
C THR A 294 -10.21 6.69 5.42
N ASP A 295 -8.92 6.85 5.69
CA ASP A 295 -7.92 7.13 4.66
C ASP A 295 -7.61 5.85 3.86
N SER A 296 -8.64 5.14 3.38
CA SER A 296 -8.51 3.90 2.57
C SER A 296 -7.98 4.16 1.15
N ILE A 297 -7.37 5.33 0.91
CA ILE A 297 -6.96 5.88 -0.39
C ILE A 297 -5.54 6.45 -0.31
N ARG A 298 -4.65 5.81 0.46
CA ARG A 298 -3.20 6.10 0.42
C ARG A 298 -2.38 4.81 0.38
N GLU A 299 -1.43 4.75 -0.55
CA GLU A 299 -0.29 3.85 -0.49
C GLU A 299 0.96 4.70 -0.74
N ARG A 300 1.99 4.48 0.08
CA ARG A 300 3.38 5.00 -0.05
C ARG A 300 3.62 6.48 0.28
N GLN A 301 3.53 6.79 1.57
CA GLN A 301 4.67 7.36 2.30
C GLN A 301 4.47 7.07 3.80
N ARG A 302 5.57 6.83 4.52
CA ARG A 302 5.62 6.32 5.92
C ARG A 302 5.26 4.82 5.98
N SER A 303 6.10 3.92 6.48
CA SER A 303 7.45 4.10 7.00
C SER A 303 8.36 2.95 6.58
N ALA A 304 9.37 3.25 5.77
CA ALA A 304 10.70 2.82 6.19
C ALA A 304 10.93 3.42 7.59
N GLY A 305 11.70 2.73 8.42
CA GLY A 305 12.32 3.42 9.55
C GLY A 305 13.05 4.68 9.07
N ASP A 306 13.38 5.60 9.99
CA ASP A 306 14.63 6.33 9.70
C ASP A 306 15.77 5.30 9.62
N ASP A 307 16.91 5.65 9.00
CA ASP A 307 18.00 4.71 8.74
C ASP A 307 18.57 4.02 10.01
N ASN A 308 18.11 4.47 11.19
CA ASN A 308 18.43 3.97 12.52
C ASN A 308 17.23 3.50 13.36
N HIS A 309 15.97 3.38 12.87
CA HIS A 309 14.82 2.93 13.70
C HIS A 309 13.71 2.18 12.95
N VAL A 310 13.61 0.85 13.13
CA VAL A 310 12.55 -0.01 12.54
C VAL A 310 11.16 0.31 13.10
N PHE A 311 11.08 0.72 14.36
CA PHE A 311 9.85 1.21 14.99
C PHE A 311 10.15 2.49 15.75
N LYS A 312 9.21 3.44 15.70
CA LYS A 312 9.31 4.73 16.43
C LYS A 312 9.11 4.62 17.94
N ASN A 313 8.64 3.48 18.44
CA ASN A 313 8.32 3.29 19.86
C ASN A 313 9.52 2.75 20.62
N ALA A 314 9.69 3.19 21.86
CA ALA A 314 10.51 2.48 22.83
C ALA A 314 9.83 1.16 23.24
N PHE A 315 10.65 0.14 23.53
CA PHE A 315 10.25 -1.18 24.02
C PHE A 315 10.86 -1.43 25.39
N SER A 316 10.32 -2.42 26.10
CA SER A 316 10.92 -2.95 27.32
C SER A 316 11.36 -4.39 27.15
N ILE A 317 12.50 -4.75 27.75
CA ILE A 317 12.89 -6.15 27.93
C ILE A 317 11.86 -6.86 28.84
N VAL A 318 11.19 -7.90 28.34
CA VAL A 318 10.17 -8.66 29.11
C VAL A 318 10.68 -9.96 29.74
N THR A 319 11.92 -10.37 29.41
CA THR A 319 12.59 -11.60 29.85
C THR A 319 13.81 -11.26 30.71
N GLU A 320 13.89 -11.81 31.92
CA GLU A 320 15.03 -11.59 32.82
C GLU A 320 16.33 -12.19 32.27
N GLY A 321 17.44 -11.46 32.38
CA GLY A 321 18.75 -11.92 31.88
C GLY A 321 18.79 -12.08 30.35
N THR A 322 18.14 -11.21 29.59
CA THR A 322 18.09 -11.28 28.12
C THR A 322 19.50 -11.17 27.53
N THR A 323 19.93 -12.21 26.81
CA THR A 323 21.25 -12.29 26.19
C THR A 323 21.48 -11.21 25.13
N LEU A 324 22.62 -10.51 25.24
CA LEU A 324 23.18 -9.63 24.22
C LEU A 324 24.14 -10.41 23.32
N TYR A 325 24.04 -10.24 22.00
CA TYR A 325 24.91 -10.81 20.98
C TYR A 325 25.77 -9.74 20.31
N THR A 326 26.98 -10.11 19.87
CA THR A 326 27.94 -9.19 19.21
C THR A 326 27.65 -8.90 17.74
N SER A 327 26.72 -9.63 17.13
CA SER A 327 26.17 -9.33 15.80
C SER A 327 24.81 -10.00 15.60
N ALA A 328 24.14 -9.66 14.49
CA ALA A 328 22.87 -10.27 14.09
C ALA A 328 22.99 -11.80 13.92
N GLU A 329 24.08 -12.30 13.34
CA GLU A 329 24.26 -13.73 13.02
C GLU A 329 25.04 -14.52 14.09
N SER A 330 25.85 -13.84 14.91
CA SER A 330 26.76 -14.50 15.85
C SER A 330 26.03 -15.11 17.05
N MET A 331 26.53 -16.25 17.53
CA MET A 331 26.14 -16.82 18.83
C MET A 331 27.03 -16.35 19.99
N GLN A 332 28.06 -15.53 19.71
CA GLN A 332 28.91 -14.93 20.73
C GLN A 332 28.13 -13.90 21.54
N THR A 333 28.21 -14.02 22.86
CA THR A 333 27.49 -13.16 23.80
C THR A 333 28.36 -11.99 24.29
N ALA A 334 27.77 -10.80 24.37
CA ALA A 334 28.40 -9.61 24.94
C ALA A 334 28.03 -9.39 26.42
N GLY A 335 26.98 -10.03 26.91
CA GLY A 335 26.45 -9.86 28.27
C GLY A 335 24.96 -10.20 28.33
N THR A 336 24.27 -9.62 29.32
CA THR A 336 22.81 -9.71 29.47
C THR A 336 22.22 -8.36 29.85
N LEU A 337 20.94 -8.15 29.51
CA LEU A 337 20.13 -7.04 30.01
C LEU A 337 19.12 -7.53 31.06
N PRO A 338 18.86 -6.74 32.12
CA PRO A 338 17.80 -7.03 33.07
C PRO A 338 16.43 -6.77 32.44
N ARG A 339 15.40 -7.37 33.04
CA ARG A 339 14.00 -7.09 32.68
C ARG A 339 13.64 -5.65 33.03
N GLY A 340 12.85 -5.02 32.16
CA GLY A 340 12.38 -3.64 32.33
C GLY A 340 13.26 -2.57 31.67
N THR A 341 14.48 -2.90 31.21
CA THR A 341 15.30 -1.97 30.42
C THR A 341 14.50 -1.45 29.23
N LYS A 342 14.36 -0.12 29.16
CA LYS A 342 13.79 0.62 28.03
C LYS A 342 14.84 0.74 26.91
N LEU A 343 14.44 0.54 25.66
CA LEU A 343 15.33 0.58 24.50
C LEU A 343 14.57 0.93 23.21
N HIS A 344 15.31 1.37 22.19
CA HIS A 344 14.80 1.50 20.82
C HIS A 344 15.37 0.39 19.93
N VAL A 345 14.61 -0.01 18.90
CA VAL A 345 15.04 -1.02 17.93
C VAL A 345 15.55 -0.34 16.68
N ALA A 346 16.86 -0.39 16.48
CA ALA A 346 17.50 0.32 15.40
C ALA A 346 17.40 -0.39 14.05
N LYS A 347 17.76 -1.67 14.05
CA LYS A 347 17.72 -2.56 12.88
C LYS A 347 17.15 -3.90 13.30
N VAL A 348 16.58 -4.62 12.35
CA VAL A 348 16.18 -6.01 12.53
C VAL A 348 16.81 -6.88 11.46
N HIS A 349 16.97 -8.15 11.77
CA HIS A 349 17.53 -9.14 10.87
C HIS A 349 16.84 -10.48 11.08
N GLU A 350 16.21 -11.00 10.03
CA GLU A 350 15.63 -12.33 9.99
C GLU A 350 16.70 -13.42 9.77
N MET A 351 16.61 -14.50 10.54
CA MET A 351 17.46 -15.68 10.40
C MET A 351 16.63 -16.96 10.34
N PRO A 352 17.00 -17.96 9.51
CA PRO A 352 16.36 -19.27 9.55
C PRO A 352 16.53 -19.94 10.91
N THR A 353 15.48 -20.56 11.45
CA THR A 353 15.59 -21.31 12.71
C THR A 353 16.33 -22.65 12.50
N PRO A 354 17.10 -23.13 13.49
CA PRO A 354 17.78 -24.42 13.39
C PRO A 354 16.83 -25.63 13.48
N ASN A 355 15.69 -25.47 14.18
CA ASN A 355 14.72 -26.54 14.41
C ASN A 355 13.66 -26.63 13.30
N ARG A 356 14.10 -27.05 12.11
CA ARG A 356 13.24 -27.18 10.92
C ARG A 356 12.07 -28.15 11.14
N LYS A 357 10.83 -27.65 11.24
CA LYS A 357 9.67 -28.48 10.86
C LYS A 357 9.75 -28.78 9.36
N LYS A 358 9.39 -30.01 8.99
CA LYS A 358 9.62 -30.56 7.66
C LYS A 358 8.72 -29.91 6.61
N GLY A 359 9.24 -28.94 5.85
CA GLY A 359 8.60 -28.42 4.64
C GLY A 359 9.00 -26.99 4.27
N MET A 360 9.14 -26.11 5.26
CA MET A 360 9.37 -24.67 5.04
C MET A 360 10.44 -24.12 5.99
N PRO A 361 11.20 -23.07 5.58
CA PRO A 361 12.03 -22.33 6.52
C PRO A 361 11.16 -21.58 7.53
N GLU A 362 11.25 -21.95 8.80
CA GLU A 362 10.82 -21.07 9.89
C GLU A 362 11.91 -20.00 10.10
N TYR A 363 11.53 -18.78 10.48
CA TYR A 363 12.44 -17.67 10.74
C TYR A 363 12.26 -17.12 12.16
N MET A 364 13.34 -16.57 12.72
CA MET A 364 13.33 -15.73 13.91
C MET A 364 13.98 -14.38 13.60
N ALA A 365 13.55 -13.32 14.29
CA ALA A 365 14.17 -12.01 14.18
C ALA A 365 15.11 -11.71 15.36
N ARG A 366 16.20 -11.00 15.09
CA ARG A 366 16.94 -10.23 16.10
C ARG A 366 16.79 -8.74 15.88
N ALA A 367 16.85 -7.98 16.97
CA ALA A 367 16.89 -6.52 16.98
C ALA A 367 18.29 -6.02 17.37
N GLN A 368 18.84 -5.08 16.61
CA GLN A 368 19.89 -4.18 17.11
C GLN A 368 19.24 -3.20 18.06
N ILE A 369 19.81 -3.02 19.24
CA ILE A 369 19.24 -2.18 20.30
C ILE A 369 20.01 -0.88 20.50
N VAL A 370 19.30 0.14 20.96
CA VAL A 370 19.87 1.41 21.45
C VAL A 370 19.26 1.73 22.81
N THR A 371 20.10 2.13 23.78
CA THR A 371 19.69 2.65 25.09
C THR A 371 20.48 3.93 25.39
N PRO A 372 20.16 4.72 26.43
CA PRO A 372 20.98 5.86 26.83
C PRO A 372 22.46 5.51 27.11
N GLU A 373 22.75 4.26 27.46
CA GLU A 373 24.08 3.73 27.75
C GLU A 373 24.69 2.90 26.59
N ILE A 374 23.88 2.49 25.62
CA ILE A 374 24.26 1.62 24.50
C ILE A 374 23.97 2.36 23.19
N GLY A 375 25.00 3.04 22.66
CA GLY A 375 24.94 3.66 21.34
C GLY A 375 25.00 2.65 20.19
N LEU A 376 24.60 3.10 18.99
CA LEU A 376 24.56 2.31 17.76
C LEU A 376 25.90 1.64 17.42
N GLU A 377 27.02 2.29 17.76
CA GLU A 377 28.38 1.84 17.47
C GLU A 377 28.78 0.58 18.25
N LYS A 378 28.06 0.24 19.33
CA LYS A 378 28.26 -1.03 20.05
C LYS A 378 27.79 -2.25 19.26
N ASN A 379 26.91 -2.06 18.27
CA ASN A 379 26.36 -3.13 17.42
C ASN A 379 25.85 -4.34 18.22
N LEU A 380 25.09 -4.08 19.30
CA LEU A 380 24.56 -5.14 20.16
C LEU A 380 23.15 -5.57 19.74
N TRP A 381 22.94 -6.88 19.74
CA TRP A 381 21.71 -7.51 19.26
C TRP A 381 21.04 -8.36 20.33
N ILE A 382 19.71 -8.48 20.28
CA ILE A 382 18.94 -9.44 21.09
C ILE A 382 17.95 -10.21 20.21
N ASN A 383 17.45 -11.36 20.69
CA ASN A 383 16.30 -12.02 20.06
C ASN A 383 15.06 -11.13 20.21
N PHE A 384 14.37 -10.84 19.11
CA PHE A 384 13.26 -9.88 19.07
C PHE A 384 12.10 -10.28 20.00
N SER A 385 11.90 -11.57 20.22
CA SER A 385 10.89 -12.14 21.12
C SER A 385 11.11 -11.85 22.63
N ASN A 386 12.25 -11.27 23.01
CA ASN A 386 12.48 -10.74 24.36
C ASN A 386 11.99 -9.29 24.54
N LEU A 387 11.49 -8.67 23.46
CA LEU A 387 10.84 -7.36 23.50
C LEU A 387 9.35 -7.46 23.82
N GLY A 388 8.85 -6.40 24.39
CA GLY A 388 7.45 -6.18 24.64
C GLY A 388 7.25 -4.82 25.30
N GLY A 389 6.21 -4.72 26.12
CA GLY A 389 5.96 -3.50 26.87
C GLY A 389 4.98 -3.72 28.01
N LYS A 390 5.02 -2.77 28.93
CA LYS A 390 4.02 -2.60 29.98
C LYS A 390 3.92 -1.10 30.28
N PRO A 391 2.72 -0.49 30.27
CA PRO A 391 2.55 0.89 30.71
C PRO A 391 2.98 1.04 32.18
N GLU A 392 3.51 2.20 32.54
CA GLU A 392 3.90 2.48 33.91
C GLU A 392 2.68 2.51 34.85
N ALA A 393 2.92 2.27 36.15
CA ALA A 393 1.84 2.24 37.14
C ALA A 393 1.19 3.64 37.26
N GLY A 394 -0.08 3.74 36.85
CA GLY A 394 -0.81 5.00 36.80
C GLY A 394 -0.61 5.83 35.53
N ALA A 395 0.04 5.29 34.49
CA ALA A 395 0.18 5.96 33.20
C ALA A 395 -1.19 6.23 32.55
N VAL A 396 -1.45 7.48 32.18
CA VAL A 396 -2.64 7.88 31.43
C VAL A 396 -2.36 7.70 29.94
N VAL A 397 -2.76 6.55 29.39
CA VAL A 397 -2.68 6.30 27.94
C VAL A 397 -3.93 6.91 27.27
N PRO A 398 -3.79 7.83 26.30
CA PRO A 398 -4.93 8.41 25.58
C PRO A 398 -5.74 7.36 24.81
N PHE A 399 -7.06 7.51 24.80
CA PHE A 399 -7.97 6.66 24.05
C PHE A 399 -8.20 7.23 22.65
N GLY A 400 -7.29 6.93 21.72
CA GLY A 400 -7.26 7.56 20.40
C GLY A 400 -6.85 9.03 20.49
N ASN A 401 -7.55 9.91 19.76
CA ASN A 401 -7.27 11.34 19.67
C ASN A 401 -8.02 12.19 20.71
N GLU A 402 -8.61 11.60 21.75
CA GLU A 402 -9.51 12.28 22.70
C GLU A 402 -8.97 13.56 23.37
N LEU A 403 -7.65 13.74 23.44
CA LEU A 403 -7.02 14.95 23.97
C LEU A 403 -6.99 16.12 22.96
N SER A 404 -7.29 15.83 21.69
CA SER A 404 -7.13 16.74 20.54
C SER A 404 -8.36 16.82 19.62
N ASP A 405 -9.26 15.83 19.67
CA ASP A 405 -10.50 15.77 18.88
C ASP A 405 -11.71 15.58 19.82
N ALA A 406 -12.62 16.56 19.81
CA ALA A 406 -13.83 16.55 20.64
C ALA A 406 -14.85 15.46 20.24
N LYS A 407 -14.89 15.03 18.97
CA LYS A 407 -15.73 13.92 18.52
C LYS A 407 -15.14 12.59 18.96
N ASP A 408 -13.82 12.46 18.85
CA ASP A 408 -13.11 11.27 19.34
C ASP A 408 -13.19 11.15 20.86
N LYS A 409 -13.18 12.28 21.59
CA LYS A 409 -13.48 12.32 23.02
C LYS A 409 -14.90 11.86 23.35
N ALA A 410 -15.91 12.37 22.64
CA ALA A 410 -17.30 11.98 22.89
C ALA A 410 -17.51 10.46 22.71
N ARG A 411 -16.86 9.85 21.70
CA ARG A 411 -16.81 8.39 21.54
C ARG A 411 -16.07 7.69 22.67
N ALA A 412 -14.88 8.16 23.02
CA ALA A 412 -14.08 7.60 24.12
C ALA A 412 -14.86 7.59 25.44
N ASP A 413 -15.57 8.67 25.75
CA ASP A 413 -16.40 8.79 26.95
C ASP A 413 -17.64 7.88 26.91
N ALA A 414 -18.27 7.71 25.73
CA ALA A 414 -19.38 6.77 25.54
C ALA A 414 -18.93 5.31 25.74
N ILE A 415 -17.83 4.90 25.10
CA ILE A 415 -17.26 3.56 25.27
C ILE A 415 -16.83 3.33 26.73
N ARG A 416 -16.24 4.35 27.38
CA ARG A 416 -15.88 4.29 28.81
C ARG A 416 -17.08 4.04 29.73
N ALA A 417 -18.24 4.59 29.40
CA ALA A 417 -19.46 4.39 30.19
C ALA A 417 -19.98 2.93 30.16
N GLU A 418 -19.58 2.15 29.15
CA GLU A 418 -19.92 0.73 29.01
C GLU A 418 -18.88 -0.23 29.60
N LEU A 419 -17.71 0.26 30.03
CA LEU A 419 -16.63 -0.60 30.56
C LEU A 419 -17.05 -1.25 31.89
N PRO A 420 -16.52 -2.45 32.21
CA PRO A 420 -16.83 -3.12 33.45
C PRO A 420 -16.40 -2.32 34.69
N LYS A 421 -17.29 -2.27 35.69
CA LYS A 421 -17.05 -1.52 36.95
C LYS A 421 -15.96 -2.17 37.82
N GLU A 422 -15.62 -3.41 37.52
CA GLU A 422 -14.57 -4.20 38.16
C GLU A 422 -13.16 -3.82 37.69
N CYS A 423 -13.03 -3.15 36.53
CA CYS A 423 -11.75 -2.72 35.98
C CYS A 423 -11.08 -1.68 36.89
N LYS A 424 -9.78 -1.85 37.14
CA LYS A 424 -8.98 -0.95 37.99
C LYS A 424 -7.83 -0.33 37.20
N PRO A 425 -8.06 0.82 36.53
CA PRO A 425 -7.00 1.53 35.82
C PRO A 425 -5.74 1.73 36.66
N GLY A 426 -4.58 1.54 36.03
CA GLY A 426 -3.26 1.56 36.65
C GLY A 426 -2.89 0.30 37.46
N GLN A 427 -3.81 -0.65 37.70
CA GLN A 427 -3.56 -1.83 38.55
C GLN A 427 -3.35 -3.14 37.78
N SER A 428 -3.38 -3.13 36.45
CA SER A 428 -3.18 -4.35 35.66
C SER A 428 -1.78 -4.95 35.90
N LYS A 429 -1.77 -6.24 36.22
CA LYS A 429 -0.52 -7.01 36.39
C LYS A 429 0.10 -7.39 35.05
N PHE A 430 -0.70 -7.46 33.99
CA PHE A 430 -0.33 -8.01 32.68
C PHE A 430 0.63 -7.11 31.90
N LYS A 431 1.20 -7.66 30.83
CA LYS A 431 2.10 -7.02 29.88
C LYS A 431 1.77 -7.50 28.46
N TRP A 432 2.43 -6.93 27.46
CA TRP A 432 2.43 -7.46 26.10
C TRP A 432 3.83 -7.87 25.65
N ARG A 433 3.92 -8.83 24.72
CA ARG A 433 5.19 -9.32 24.15
C ARG A 433 5.02 -9.84 22.72
N PHE A 434 6.14 -9.96 22.01
CA PHE A 434 6.17 -10.62 20.71
C PHE A 434 6.26 -12.16 20.83
N GLY A 435 5.72 -12.85 19.83
CA GLY A 435 5.89 -14.28 19.62
C GLY A 435 7.32 -14.65 19.23
N SER A 436 7.70 -15.93 19.40
CA SER A 436 9.05 -16.42 19.08
C SER A 436 9.44 -16.26 17.61
N ASN A 437 8.44 -16.30 16.73
CA ASN A 437 8.58 -16.28 15.28
C ASN A 437 8.06 -14.96 14.68
N PHE A 438 7.89 -13.92 15.51
CA PHE A 438 7.44 -12.62 15.03
C PHE A 438 8.53 -11.98 14.15
N LEU A 439 8.15 -11.53 12.96
CA LEU A 439 9.02 -10.86 12.01
C LEU A 439 8.60 -9.40 11.85
N ALA A 440 9.48 -8.50 12.26
CA ALA A 440 9.33 -7.06 12.06
C ALA A 440 9.66 -6.61 10.62
N SER A 441 10.46 -7.41 9.91
CA SER A 441 10.78 -7.29 8.49
C SER A 441 10.94 -8.67 7.87
N PHE A 442 10.83 -8.76 6.55
CA PHE A 442 11.20 -9.93 5.78
C PHE A 442 11.63 -9.52 4.38
N HIS A 443 12.83 -9.93 3.95
CA HIS A 443 13.39 -9.67 2.62
C HIS A 443 13.28 -8.20 2.18
N GLY A 444 13.69 -7.28 3.05
CA GLY A 444 13.67 -5.84 2.79
C GLY A 444 12.29 -5.16 2.88
N THR A 445 11.21 -5.92 3.09
CA THR A 445 9.88 -5.37 3.37
C THR A 445 9.69 -5.28 4.89
N ALA A 446 9.39 -4.09 5.41
CA ALA A 446 9.13 -3.86 6.83
C ALA A 446 7.63 -3.91 7.15
N LEU A 447 7.30 -4.29 8.39
CA LEU A 447 5.97 -4.14 8.95
C LEU A 447 5.66 -2.64 9.13
N ASP A 448 4.44 -2.22 8.81
CA ASP A 448 4.06 -0.80 8.84
C ASP A 448 4.18 -0.21 10.25
N SER A 449 4.97 0.86 10.39
CA SER A 449 5.23 1.47 11.69
C SER A 449 4.03 2.27 12.24
N SER A 450 3.10 2.73 11.39
CA SER A 450 1.84 3.35 11.83
C SER A 450 0.94 2.27 12.45
N LEU A 451 0.74 1.16 11.74
CA LEU A 451 0.00 0.00 12.24
C LEU A 451 0.54 -0.47 13.59
N MET A 452 1.86 -0.68 13.70
CA MET A 452 2.46 -1.11 14.96
C MET A 452 2.41 -0.06 16.08
N SER A 453 2.45 1.23 15.77
CA SER A 453 2.29 2.28 16.80
C SER A 453 0.85 2.35 17.31
N LYS A 454 -0.14 2.15 16.44
CA LYS A 454 -1.56 2.06 16.82
C LYS A 454 -1.86 0.81 17.63
N VAL A 455 -1.29 -0.34 17.25
CA VAL A 455 -1.42 -1.60 18.01
C VAL A 455 -0.70 -1.49 19.36
N ASN A 456 0.48 -0.87 19.44
CA ASN A 456 1.14 -0.53 20.71
C ASN A 456 0.25 0.34 21.60
N ALA A 457 -0.34 1.41 21.05
CA ALA A 457 -1.25 2.30 21.79
C ALA A 457 -2.49 1.55 22.31
N LEU A 458 -3.13 0.71 21.47
CA LEU A 458 -4.26 -0.15 21.84
C LEU A 458 -3.91 -1.10 23.00
N MET A 459 -2.79 -1.82 22.91
CA MET A 459 -2.35 -2.76 23.95
C MET A 459 -2.00 -2.04 25.26
N ASN A 460 -1.27 -0.93 25.18
CA ASN A 460 -0.92 -0.13 26.37
C ASN A 460 -2.16 0.45 27.02
N TRP A 461 -3.13 0.94 26.24
CA TRP A 461 -4.41 1.42 26.76
C TRP A 461 -5.20 0.29 27.43
N ALA A 462 -5.30 -0.88 26.79
CA ALA A 462 -6.03 -2.03 27.33
C ALA A 462 -5.44 -2.52 28.66
N ILE A 463 -4.11 -2.54 28.79
CA ILE A 463 -3.43 -2.88 30.04
C ILE A 463 -3.59 -1.74 31.06
N ALA A 464 -3.38 -0.47 30.67
CA ALA A 464 -3.51 0.67 31.57
C ALA A 464 -4.92 0.82 32.15
N ASN A 465 -5.96 0.36 31.45
CA ASN A 465 -7.36 0.39 31.90
C ASN A 465 -7.86 -0.96 32.49
N ASP A 466 -6.98 -1.95 32.71
CA ASP A 466 -7.31 -3.27 33.29
C ASP A 466 -8.39 -4.05 32.50
N MET A 467 -8.38 -3.88 31.17
CA MET A 467 -9.32 -4.47 30.22
C MET A 467 -8.93 -5.87 29.73
N VAL A 468 -7.81 -6.44 30.20
CA VAL A 468 -7.29 -7.75 29.79
C VAL A 468 -7.21 -8.72 30.95
N VAL A 469 -7.39 -10.02 30.66
CA VAL A 469 -7.36 -11.12 31.66
C VAL A 469 -6.14 -12.03 31.56
N ASP A 470 -5.26 -11.80 30.57
CA ASP A 470 -3.95 -12.46 30.43
C ASP A 470 -2.93 -11.52 29.76
N ASP A 471 -1.67 -11.93 29.67
CA ASP A 471 -0.63 -11.24 28.87
C ASP A 471 -1.01 -11.25 27.37
N ILE A 472 -0.84 -10.10 26.70
CA ILE A 472 -1.08 -9.99 25.26
C ILE A 472 0.13 -10.56 24.49
N VAL A 473 -0.12 -11.40 23.48
CA VAL A 473 0.93 -11.92 22.60
C VAL A 473 0.65 -11.50 21.16
N ILE A 474 1.62 -10.81 20.55
CA ILE A 474 1.61 -10.51 19.12
C ILE A 474 2.22 -11.73 18.42
N GLY A 475 1.39 -12.52 17.77
CA GLY A 475 1.74 -13.82 17.20
C GLY A 475 2.56 -13.72 15.93
N GLU A 476 2.15 -12.87 14.98
CA GLU A 476 2.75 -12.78 13.65
C GLU A 476 2.74 -11.34 13.12
N GLY A 477 3.78 -10.97 12.38
CA GLY A 477 3.95 -9.66 11.74
C GLY A 477 4.07 -9.85 10.23
N MET A 478 5.27 -9.65 9.69
CA MET A 478 5.59 -10.05 8.31
C MET A 478 5.46 -11.57 8.13
N ARG A 479 4.93 -11.99 6.98
CA ARG A 479 4.76 -13.40 6.59
C ARG A 479 5.50 -13.68 5.28
N ASP A 480 6.29 -14.76 5.25
CA ASP A 480 6.95 -15.24 4.02
C ASP A 480 5.88 -15.55 2.94
N PRO A 481 5.95 -14.94 1.75
CA PRO A 481 5.05 -15.24 0.63
C PRO A 481 4.95 -16.74 0.33
N ARG A 482 6.06 -17.49 0.39
CA ARG A 482 6.06 -18.94 0.16
C ARG A 482 5.25 -19.67 1.24
N HIS A 483 5.29 -19.19 2.48
CA HIS A 483 4.53 -19.75 3.60
C HIS A 483 3.03 -19.45 3.47
N ALA A 484 2.67 -18.21 3.13
CA ALA A 484 1.28 -17.84 2.84
C ALA A 484 0.72 -18.66 1.66
N HIS A 485 1.48 -18.79 0.57
CA HIS A 485 1.14 -19.63 -0.58
C HIS A 485 0.89 -21.10 -0.19
N TRP A 486 1.85 -21.71 0.52
CA TRP A 486 1.72 -23.07 1.03
C TRP A 486 0.48 -23.25 1.92
N MET A 487 0.18 -22.26 2.77
CA MET A 487 -1.00 -22.30 3.64
C MET A 487 -2.32 -22.20 2.88
N SER A 488 -2.39 -21.34 1.85
CA SER A 488 -3.58 -21.17 1.01
C SER A 488 -3.83 -22.40 0.13
N VAL A 489 -2.83 -22.85 -0.63
CA VAL A 489 -2.97 -23.99 -1.55
C VAL A 489 -3.34 -25.27 -0.80
N ARG A 490 -2.67 -25.57 0.33
CA ARG A 490 -3.04 -26.75 1.14
C ARG A 490 -4.47 -26.65 1.67
N PHE A 491 -4.94 -25.45 2.04
CA PHE A 491 -6.32 -25.24 2.48
C PHE A 491 -7.29 -25.51 1.32
N TRP A 492 -7.09 -24.89 0.16
CA TRP A 492 -8.04 -24.97 -0.95
C TRP A 492 -8.12 -26.38 -1.55
N ILE A 493 -7.02 -27.15 -1.50
CA ILE A 493 -7.05 -28.58 -1.76
C ILE A 493 -7.80 -29.32 -0.64
N ALA A 494 -7.29 -29.33 0.59
CA ALA A 494 -7.73 -30.24 1.66
C ALA A 494 -9.09 -29.91 2.28
N ARG A 495 -9.40 -28.63 2.46
CA ARG A 495 -10.58 -28.12 3.20
C ARG A 495 -11.55 -27.34 2.31
N GLY A 496 -11.04 -26.76 1.23
CA GLY A 496 -11.82 -26.09 0.19
C GLY A 496 -12.45 -27.02 -0.84
N GLY A 497 -12.13 -28.32 -0.82
CA GLY A 497 -12.67 -29.31 -1.77
C GLY A 497 -12.25 -29.01 -3.21
N MET A 498 -11.01 -28.56 -3.40
CA MET A 498 -10.41 -28.16 -4.68
C MET A 498 -11.14 -27.02 -5.44
N LYS A 499 -12.08 -26.30 -4.80
CA LYS A 499 -12.91 -25.26 -5.47
C LYS A 499 -12.11 -24.13 -6.11
N MET A 500 -10.98 -23.74 -5.52
CA MET A 500 -10.10 -22.68 -6.04
C MET A 500 -8.89 -23.20 -6.83
N ILE A 501 -8.84 -24.51 -7.07
CA ILE A 501 -7.74 -25.19 -7.76
C ILE A 501 -8.12 -25.36 -9.23
N ASP A 502 -7.20 -25.04 -10.14
CA ASP A 502 -7.30 -25.38 -11.55
C ASP A 502 -6.45 -26.62 -11.84
N ARG A 503 -7.14 -27.76 -12.07
CA ARG A 503 -6.50 -29.04 -12.33
C ARG A 503 -5.66 -29.04 -13.61
N SER A 504 -5.94 -28.16 -14.57
CA SER A 504 -5.15 -28.03 -15.80
C SER A 504 -3.73 -27.51 -15.54
N LEU A 505 -3.52 -26.84 -14.41
CA LEU A 505 -2.22 -26.30 -14.03
C LEU A 505 -1.32 -27.35 -13.34
N PHE A 506 -1.87 -28.41 -12.75
CA PHE A 506 -1.07 -29.50 -12.19
C PHE A 506 -0.16 -30.18 -13.23
N ALA A 507 -0.63 -30.30 -14.47
CA ALA A 507 0.16 -30.86 -15.57
C ALA A 507 1.34 -29.96 -16.00
N LYS A 508 1.37 -28.69 -15.55
CA LYS A 508 2.45 -27.72 -15.81
C LYS A 508 3.50 -27.72 -14.70
N LEU A 509 3.23 -28.35 -13.55
CA LEU A 509 4.16 -28.44 -12.42
C LEU A 509 5.26 -29.45 -12.70
N LYS A 510 6.52 -28.99 -12.67
CA LYS A 510 7.69 -29.86 -12.83
C LYS A 510 7.75 -30.86 -11.68
N ASP A 511 7.78 -32.15 -12.01
CA ASP A 511 7.69 -33.26 -11.06
C ASP A 511 6.48 -33.18 -10.09
N GLY A 512 5.43 -32.44 -10.49
CA GLY A 512 4.24 -32.19 -9.65
C GLY A 512 4.45 -31.18 -8.51
N LYS A 513 5.55 -30.42 -8.55
CA LYS A 513 5.90 -29.38 -7.57
C LYS A 513 5.73 -27.97 -8.11
N ASP A 514 5.38 -27.03 -7.23
CA ASP A 514 5.56 -25.60 -7.48
C ASP A 514 7.06 -25.20 -7.44
N GLU A 515 7.36 -23.96 -7.83
CA GLU A 515 8.72 -23.42 -7.75
C GLU A 515 9.25 -23.21 -6.31
N ASP A 516 8.39 -23.26 -5.30
CA ASP A 516 8.81 -23.24 -3.89
C ASP A 516 9.17 -24.66 -3.38
N GLY A 517 8.97 -25.68 -4.22
CA GLY A 517 9.33 -27.07 -3.98
C GLY A 517 8.21 -27.93 -3.35
N ASN A 518 7.03 -27.36 -3.13
CA ASN A 518 5.89 -28.06 -2.54
C ASN A 518 5.29 -29.06 -3.53
N LEU A 519 5.19 -30.32 -3.13
CA LEU A 519 4.57 -31.36 -3.92
C LEU A 519 3.04 -31.29 -3.76
N TRP A 520 2.35 -30.79 -4.78
CA TRP A 520 0.88 -30.73 -4.80
C TRP A 520 0.24 -31.90 -5.54
N TYR A 521 0.92 -32.45 -6.55
CA TYR A 521 0.39 -33.48 -7.44
C TYR A 521 1.47 -34.52 -7.78
N LYS A 522 1.08 -35.68 -8.31
CA LYS A 522 1.94 -36.53 -9.15
C LYS A 522 1.14 -37.05 -10.34
N PRO A 523 1.74 -37.23 -11.53
CA PRO A 523 1.07 -37.83 -12.67
C PRO A 523 0.28 -39.10 -12.29
N GLY A 524 -1.02 -39.10 -12.58
CA GLY A 524 -1.93 -40.20 -12.27
C GLY A 524 -2.58 -40.19 -10.87
N TRP A 525 -2.31 -39.19 -10.02
CA TRP A 525 -3.03 -39.08 -8.73
C TRP A 525 -4.52 -38.79 -8.90
N THR A 526 -5.35 -39.47 -8.11
CA THR A 526 -6.79 -39.15 -7.95
C THR A 526 -6.96 -37.91 -7.08
N ASP A 527 -8.16 -37.31 -7.11
CA ASP A 527 -8.46 -36.15 -6.25
C ASP A 527 -8.36 -36.50 -4.76
N ASP A 528 -8.79 -37.70 -4.35
CA ASP A 528 -8.58 -38.21 -2.99
C ASP A 528 -7.10 -38.31 -2.60
N GLN A 529 -6.21 -38.66 -3.54
CA GLN A 529 -4.77 -38.73 -3.29
C GLN A 529 -4.12 -37.34 -3.19
N ILE A 530 -4.58 -36.39 -3.99
CA ILE A 530 -4.19 -34.97 -3.92
C ILE A 530 -4.64 -34.37 -2.58
N ILE A 531 -5.91 -34.61 -2.19
CA ILE A 531 -6.50 -34.17 -0.92
C ILE A 531 -5.76 -34.80 0.26
N ALA A 532 -5.58 -36.12 0.28
CA ALA A 532 -4.87 -36.81 1.36
C ALA A 532 -3.39 -36.42 1.45
N ASN A 533 -2.77 -35.94 0.36
CA ASN A 533 -1.43 -35.34 0.39
C ASN A 533 -1.46 -33.96 1.06
N ALA A 534 -2.40 -33.08 0.70
CA ALA A 534 -2.55 -31.77 1.34
C ALA A 534 -2.99 -31.87 2.81
N GLU A 535 -3.81 -32.86 3.19
CA GLU A 535 -4.18 -33.12 4.59
C GLU A 535 -2.97 -33.52 5.44
N LYS A 536 -2.02 -34.29 4.90
CA LYS A 536 -0.75 -34.60 5.59
C LYS A 536 0.08 -33.35 5.90
N LEU A 537 -0.08 -32.27 5.14
CA LEU A 537 0.56 -30.97 5.40
C LEU A 537 -0.06 -30.19 6.58
N TYR A 538 -1.11 -30.73 7.22
CA TYR A 538 -1.63 -30.26 8.51
C TYR A 538 -1.13 -31.07 9.72
N ALA A 539 -0.36 -32.15 9.51
CA ALA A 539 0.19 -32.98 10.58
C ALA A 539 1.31 -32.26 11.34
N GLY A 540 0.93 -31.46 12.34
CA GLY A 540 1.85 -30.61 13.11
C GLY A 540 1.24 -29.34 13.72
N GLY A 541 -0.06 -29.10 13.48
CA GLY A 541 -0.82 -27.95 13.97
C GLY A 541 -1.24 -27.01 12.84
N GLY A 542 -2.49 -26.57 12.89
CA GLY A 542 -3.08 -25.62 11.94
C GLY A 542 -4.55 -25.40 12.26
N THR A 543 -5.02 -24.16 12.16
CA THR A 543 -6.35 -23.74 12.64
C THR A 543 -7.53 -24.25 11.79
N GLY A 544 -7.26 -24.76 10.58
CA GLY A 544 -8.30 -25.11 9.61
C GLY A 544 -9.06 -23.91 9.05
N LYS A 545 -8.58 -22.69 9.32
CA LYS A 545 -9.06 -21.42 8.76
C LYS A 545 -8.60 -21.27 7.31
N VAL A 546 -9.28 -20.41 6.57
CA VAL A 546 -8.92 -20.08 5.18
C VAL A 546 -7.72 -19.13 5.21
N ALA A 547 -6.63 -19.50 4.55
CA ALA A 547 -5.43 -18.67 4.47
C ALA A 547 -5.35 -17.92 3.14
N ALA A 548 -5.01 -16.63 3.20
CA ALA A 548 -4.78 -15.79 2.03
C ALA A 548 -3.48 -16.18 1.30
N GLU A 549 -3.43 -15.92 -0.01
CA GLU A 549 -2.28 -16.24 -0.85
C GLU A 549 -1.03 -15.41 -0.52
N GLY A 550 0.15 -15.95 -0.83
CA GLY A 550 1.39 -15.18 -0.77
C GLY A 550 1.73 -14.41 -2.05
N TYR A 551 1.12 -14.83 -3.17
CA TYR A 551 1.41 -14.32 -4.51
C TYR A 551 0.13 -13.85 -5.20
N ASN A 552 0.28 -13.01 -6.22
CA ASN A 552 -0.84 -12.57 -7.05
C ASN A 552 -1.52 -13.77 -7.71
N PHE A 553 -2.83 -13.65 -7.98
CA PHE A 553 -3.59 -14.68 -8.67
C PHE A 553 -2.94 -15.08 -9.98
N GLY A 554 -2.90 -16.39 -10.20
CA GLY A 554 -2.46 -16.94 -11.48
C GLY A 554 -0.99 -16.75 -11.80
N ASP A 555 -0.12 -16.54 -10.81
CA ASP A 555 1.30 -16.78 -11.04
C ASP A 555 1.48 -18.25 -11.46
N SER A 556 1.74 -18.46 -12.75
CA SER A 556 1.78 -19.78 -13.38
C SER A 556 2.95 -20.64 -12.87
N ARG A 557 3.93 -20.01 -12.21
CA ARG A 557 5.04 -20.64 -11.49
C ARG A 557 4.62 -21.21 -10.13
N ARG A 558 3.56 -20.64 -9.56
CA ARG A 558 2.93 -20.97 -8.26
C ARG A 558 1.52 -21.53 -8.46
N ALA A 559 1.32 -22.23 -9.57
CA ALA A 559 0.17 -23.11 -9.78
C ALA A 559 0.04 -24.10 -8.60
N PRO A 560 -1.18 -24.43 -8.14
CA PRO A 560 -2.33 -24.71 -8.99
C PRO A 560 -3.57 -23.81 -8.77
N MET A 561 -3.42 -22.63 -8.16
CA MET A 561 -4.55 -21.72 -7.96
C MET A 561 -5.13 -21.20 -9.28
N ARG A 562 -6.46 -21.02 -9.33
CA ARG A 562 -7.16 -20.45 -10.48
C ARG A 562 -6.60 -19.07 -10.85
N LEU A 563 -6.40 -18.84 -12.14
CA LEU A 563 -5.79 -17.60 -12.65
C LEU A 563 -6.70 -16.37 -12.48
N GLU A 564 -8.02 -16.59 -12.45
CA GLU A 564 -9.04 -15.52 -12.59
C GLU A 564 -9.76 -15.18 -11.28
N SER A 565 -9.50 -15.89 -10.17
CA SER A 565 -10.24 -15.71 -8.90
C SER A 565 -9.55 -16.31 -7.67
N GLY A 566 -9.75 -15.72 -6.48
CA GLY A 566 -9.41 -16.32 -5.19
C GLY A 566 -9.36 -15.33 -4.03
N GLN A 567 -8.60 -15.67 -2.97
CA GLN A 567 -8.24 -14.74 -1.90
C GLN A 567 -6.97 -13.96 -2.25
N GLY A 568 -7.04 -12.63 -2.16
CA GLY A 568 -5.92 -11.77 -2.55
C GLY A 568 -4.68 -11.96 -1.67
N VAL A 569 -3.57 -11.34 -2.07
CA VAL A 569 -2.31 -11.42 -1.33
C VAL A 569 -2.51 -11.02 0.13
N SER A 570 -2.02 -11.88 1.03
CA SER A 570 -2.00 -11.71 2.48
C SER A 570 -1.40 -10.35 2.85
N ALA A 571 -2.13 -9.56 3.64
CA ALA A 571 -1.66 -8.26 4.12
C ALA A 571 -0.37 -8.34 4.96
N HIS A 572 -0.08 -9.50 5.58
CA HIS A 572 1.20 -9.76 6.24
C HIS A 572 2.39 -9.84 5.28
N CYS A 573 2.18 -10.20 4.01
CA CYS A 573 3.25 -10.25 3.02
C CYS A 573 3.64 -8.85 2.52
N SER A 574 2.80 -7.84 2.77
CA SER A 574 3.03 -6.42 2.46
C SER A 574 3.20 -5.54 3.70
N GLY A 575 3.21 -6.11 4.90
CA GLY A 575 3.39 -5.36 6.17
C GLY A 575 2.17 -4.57 6.64
N HIS A 576 0.98 -4.83 6.10
CA HIS A 576 -0.26 -4.10 6.42
C HIS A 576 -1.22 -4.84 7.36
N ALA A 577 -0.84 -6.01 7.88
CA ALA A 577 -1.57 -6.72 8.93
C ALA A 577 -0.63 -7.25 10.02
N VAL A 578 -1.18 -7.43 11.21
CA VAL A 578 -0.52 -8.02 12.37
C VAL A 578 -1.50 -8.91 13.14
N ASP A 579 -1.03 -10.07 13.58
CA ASP A 579 -1.83 -11.02 14.35
C ASP A 579 -1.62 -10.80 15.85
N VAL A 580 -2.60 -10.21 16.51
CA VAL A 580 -2.61 -9.91 17.95
C VAL A 580 -3.94 -10.31 18.59
N GLY A 581 -3.94 -11.46 19.26
CA GLY A 581 -5.06 -11.90 20.09
C GLY A 581 -5.04 -11.18 21.43
N ILE A 582 -5.89 -10.15 21.59
CA ILE A 582 -6.04 -9.46 22.89
C ILE A 582 -7.00 -10.28 23.77
N PRO A 583 -6.57 -10.72 24.97
CA PRO A 583 -7.40 -11.50 25.88
C PRO A 583 -8.31 -10.56 26.69
N TRP A 584 -9.30 -9.98 26.02
CA TRP A 584 -10.20 -9.00 26.65
C TRP A 584 -11.01 -9.59 27.80
N ARG A 585 -11.29 -8.74 28.79
CA ARG A 585 -12.30 -8.98 29.82
C ARG A 585 -13.69 -9.03 29.17
N ASP A 586 -14.46 -10.08 29.46
CA ASP A 586 -15.80 -10.28 28.91
C ASP A 586 -16.77 -9.17 29.39
N LYS A 587 -17.48 -8.55 28.44
CA LYS A 587 -18.44 -7.46 28.68
C LYS A 587 -19.66 -7.89 29.51
N ASN A 588 -20.09 -9.14 29.33
CA ASN A 588 -21.25 -9.74 30.01
C ASN A 588 -20.85 -10.50 31.29
N ASN A 589 -19.60 -10.95 31.39
CA ASN A 589 -19.05 -11.59 32.58
C ASN A 589 -17.63 -11.08 32.94
N PRO A 590 -17.52 -9.87 33.52
CA PRO A 590 -16.22 -9.23 33.81
C PRO A 590 -15.28 -9.99 34.76
N ASN A 591 -15.84 -10.96 35.51
CA ASN A 591 -15.12 -11.82 36.44
C ASN A 591 -14.68 -13.16 35.79
N SER A 592 -14.99 -13.37 34.50
CA SER A 592 -14.49 -14.50 33.72
C SER A 592 -12.96 -14.49 33.67
N LYS A 593 -12.37 -15.68 33.84
CA LYS A 593 -10.95 -15.93 33.53
C LYS A 593 -10.73 -16.35 32.07
N ALA A 594 -11.79 -16.68 31.35
CA ALA A 594 -11.74 -16.93 29.92
C ALA A 594 -11.92 -15.59 29.19
N PRO A 595 -11.02 -15.24 28.24
CA PRO A 595 -11.11 -13.99 27.52
C PRO A 595 -12.27 -13.98 26.51
N ASP A 596 -12.94 -12.84 26.37
CA ASP A 596 -13.81 -12.58 25.21
C ASP A 596 -12.94 -12.08 24.06
N LEU A 597 -12.40 -13.02 23.29
CA LEU A 597 -11.52 -12.75 22.15
C LEU A 597 -12.18 -11.89 21.07
N TRP A 598 -13.52 -11.79 21.06
CA TRP A 598 -14.28 -10.98 20.11
C TRP A 598 -14.86 -9.69 20.72
N GLY A 599 -14.72 -9.48 22.03
CA GLY A 599 -15.22 -8.28 22.68
C GLY A 599 -14.58 -7.00 22.15
N TRP A 600 -15.25 -5.87 22.41
CA TRP A 600 -14.66 -4.53 22.34
C TRP A 600 -14.09 -4.11 20.97
N GLU A 601 -14.76 -4.48 19.87
CA GLU A 601 -14.41 -4.03 18.51
C GLU A 601 -14.32 -2.50 18.43
N GLU A 602 -15.23 -1.79 19.10
CA GLU A 602 -15.29 -0.33 19.17
C GLU A 602 -13.97 0.32 19.64
N ILE A 603 -13.18 -0.40 20.44
CA ILE A 603 -11.88 0.06 20.95
C ILE A 603 -10.83 0.04 19.83
N TYR A 604 -10.84 -0.96 18.93
CA TYR A 604 -9.93 -1.00 17.77
C TYR A 604 -10.15 0.22 16.87
N HIS A 605 -11.41 0.56 16.56
CA HIS A 605 -11.76 1.72 15.74
C HIS A 605 -11.31 3.05 16.37
N GLN A 606 -11.38 3.16 17.70
CA GLN A 606 -10.86 4.33 18.41
C GLN A 606 -9.33 4.49 18.24
N PHE A 607 -8.57 3.41 18.03
CA PHE A 607 -7.15 3.45 17.67
C PHE A 607 -6.88 3.45 16.14
N GLY A 608 -7.91 3.53 15.30
CA GLY A 608 -7.74 3.51 13.85
C GLY A 608 -7.39 2.13 13.27
N LEU A 609 -7.86 1.08 13.95
CA LEU A 609 -7.66 -0.32 13.61
C LEU A 609 -9.01 -0.99 13.32
N THR A 610 -9.01 -2.08 12.57
CA THR A 610 -10.20 -2.90 12.26
C THR A 610 -9.85 -4.38 12.32
N ARG A 611 -10.80 -5.24 12.69
CA ARG A 611 -10.71 -6.68 12.49
C ARG A 611 -11.55 -7.08 11.27
N PRO A 612 -10.98 -7.09 10.04
CA PRO A 612 -11.74 -7.32 8.80
C PRO A 612 -12.39 -8.71 8.72
N LEU A 613 -11.98 -9.65 9.58
CA LEU A 613 -12.41 -11.04 9.62
C LEU A 613 -13.34 -11.35 10.82
N HIS A 614 -14.22 -10.41 11.18
CA HIS A 614 -15.12 -10.50 12.36
C HIS A 614 -16.26 -11.53 12.25
N LYS A 615 -16.69 -12.10 13.39
CA LYS A 615 -17.74 -13.13 13.51
C LYS A 615 -19.15 -12.67 13.08
N ASP A 616 -19.52 -11.42 13.34
CA ASP A 616 -20.91 -10.94 13.20
C ASP A 616 -21.35 -10.76 11.73
N LYS A 617 -20.41 -10.79 10.78
CA LYS A 617 -20.65 -10.44 9.36
C LYS A 617 -21.17 -11.62 8.51
N GLY A 618 -21.69 -12.68 9.14
CA GLY A 618 -22.34 -13.83 8.47
C GLY A 618 -21.43 -14.70 7.59
N GLY A 619 -20.11 -14.49 7.65
CA GLY A 619 -19.13 -15.29 6.89
C GLY A 619 -18.94 -16.70 7.45
N ASP A 620 -18.48 -17.62 6.59
CA ASP A 620 -18.05 -18.97 6.99
C ASP A 620 -17.14 -18.88 8.24
N SER A 621 -17.40 -19.68 9.27
CA SER A 621 -16.60 -19.68 10.51
C SER A 621 -15.12 -19.99 10.28
N LYS A 622 -14.77 -20.56 9.12
CA LYS A 622 -13.38 -20.74 8.66
C LYS A 622 -12.68 -19.44 8.24
N MET A 623 -13.43 -18.37 7.92
CA MET A 623 -12.90 -17.04 7.57
C MET A 623 -12.70 -16.15 8.80
N GLN A 624 -13.15 -16.56 9.98
CA GLN A 624 -13.21 -15.69 11.16
C GLN A 624 -11.89 -15.73 11.96
N GLU A 625 -11.24 -14.57 12.11
CA GLU A 625 -9.95 -14.44 12.79
C GLU A 625 -9.96 -13.24 13.75
N HIS A 626 -10.00 -13.52 15.06
CA HIS A 626 -10.09 -12.47 16.10
C HIS A 626 -8.77 -11.76 16.37
N TRP A 627 -7.67 -12.34 15.89
CA TRP A 627 -6.31 -11.87 16.02
C TRP A 627 -5.88 -10.96 14.86
N HIS A 628 -6.48 -11.09 13.67
CA HIS A 628 -6.04 -10.38 12.46
C HIS A 628 -6.46 -8.91 12.52
N VAL A 629 -5.48 -8.01 12.58
CA VAL A 629 -5.70 -6.56 12.67
C VAL A 629 -5.09 -5.85 11.47
N GLU A 630 -5.88 -4.98 10.83
CA GLU A 630 -5.45 -4.06 9.77
C GLU A 630 -5.69 -2.60 10.20
N GLU A 631 -5.04 -1.65 9.52
CA GLU A 631 -5.25 -0.22 9.75
C GLU A 631 -6.44 0.33 8.94
N THR A 632 -7.20 1.26 9.53
CA THR A 632 -8.31 1.98 8.86
C THR A 632 -7.88 3.32 8.25
N GLY A 633 -6.62 3.73 8.38
CA GLY A 633 -6.11 5.01 7.90
C GLY A 633 -6.35 6.22 8.83
N LYS A 634 -7.22 6.11 9.85
CA LYS A 634 -7.43 7.17 10.86
C LYS A 634 -6.09 7.60 11.47
N GLN A 635 -5.68 8.84 11.29
CA GLN A 635 -4.45 9.37 11.90
C GLN A 635 -4.59 9.42 13.43
N LEU A 636 -3.53 9.04 14.17
CA LEU A 636 -3.47 9.23 15.62
C LEU A 636 -2.38 10.23 16.00
N ASN A 637 -2.71 11.14 16.91
CA ASN A 637 -1.80 12.07 17.55
C ASN A 637 -1.11 11.38 18.74
N LEU A 638 -0.32 10.34 18.46
CA LEU A 638 0.48 9.65 19.46
C LEU A 638 1.67 10.53 19.85
N ALA A 639 1.72 10.95 21.11
CA ALA A 639 2.95 11.47 21.71
C ALA A 639 3.93 10.30 21.85
N TYR A 640 4.99 10.29 21.06
CA TYR A 640 6.07 9.33 21.19
C TYR A 640 6.87 9.64 22.47
N GLU A 641 7.06 8.64 23.33
CA GLU A 641 8.04 8.74 24.42
C GLU A 641 9.42 8.98 23.78
N ASP A 642 9.99 10.16 24.04
CA ASP A 642 11.34 10.61 23.68
C ASP A 642 11.65 10.92 22.20
N GLU A 643 11.05 11.99 21.65
CA GLU A 643 11.66 12.78 20.54
C GLU A 643 12.85 13.64 21.01
N LYS A 644 13.73 13.08 21.86
CA LYS A 644 15.09 13.59 22.04
C LYS A 644 16.05 12.60 21.40
N PRO A 645 16.70 12.95 20.27
CA PRO A 645 17.72 12.08 19.71
C PRO A 645 18.85 11.90 20.74
N PRO A 646 19.46 10.70 20.83
CA PRO A 646 20.74 10.55 21.50
C PRO A 646 21.75 11.48 20.80
N GLY A 647 22.42 12.32 21.58
CA GLY A 647 23.41 13.29 21.11
C GLY A 647 24.83 12.73 21.01
#